data_AF-A0A409WM60-F1
#
_entry.id   AF-A0A409WM60-F1
#
_cell.length_a   1.000
_cell.length_b   1.000
_cell.length_c   1.000
_cell.angle_alpha   90.00
_cell.angle_beta   90.00
_cell.angle_gamma   90.00
#
_symmetry.space_group_name_H-M   'P 1'
#
loop_
_entity.id
_entity.type
_entity.pdbx_description
1 polymer ?
#
loop_
_entity_poly.entity_id
_entity_poly.type
_entity_poly.pdbx_seq_one_letter_code
_entity_poly.pdbx_strand_id
1 'polypeptide(L)'
;MPAVLFVLTSANKTLTGGHTGWYLPEAAHPYYVLAPHATIDFAAPKGANPPIDEGSVKAFKDDDSVKFLNDSTVKDKLAGAKKLSEVKVEDYDAIFYVGGHGPAIDLPTDQDNIKLIAEFWKAGKIVSAVCHGTAALVGGVDADGKSIFAGRTFTGFSNDEEREIGKVADIPFLLEDKITELGGKYVKADKNWGEKVVVDGQLITGQNPGSAAAIGKALLKALHLAGKQTGWYLPELAHPYYVLTANGIDIDFAAPKGPNPVPDLGSIRDFKDDNSVKFLNDPVVKEKLATAKKLADVSAKDYHALYIGGGHAPVMDLPTDPENNRLIGEFWTAGKSVAAVCHGPAALVNWRGADGTSLFADKTDVPFSLEDKLVELAASYVKADKPFGEKVVVDGKLITGQNPASLAGKQTGWYLPEAAHPYYALAPHVNIDFAAPKGPNPPIDEKSVKVCCLATYQRPTSLTDFCDYTDSDSVKFLNDPVVQEKLATAKKLSDISAKDYDAVFYVGGHAPVIDLPHDADNNRLIGEVSSNIPFETPFLTEMAFDSSGHAERALVNWRDAEGKSIFAGKTVTGLSNVEEEMIDGVGDVPFSLEDKIVELGATYVKADKPFGEKVAVSGKLITGQNPASSVGVGEAIWKAIQ
;
A
#
# COMPACT_ATOMS: atom_id res chain seq x y z
N MET A 1 21.49 -19.13 -8.68
CA MET A 1 21.43 -17.88 -9.46
C MET A 1 20.54 -18.15 -10.65
N PRO A 2 19.73 -17.18 -11.11
CA PRO A 2 18.96 -17.33 -12.34
C PRO A 2 19.88 -17.57 -13.54
N ALA A 3 19.36 -18.20 -14.60
CA ALA A 3 20.10 -18.44 -15.84
C ALA A 3 19.46 -17.72 -17.04
N VAL A 4 20.30 -17.13 -17.90
CA VAL A 4 19.87 -16.37 -19.07
C VAL A 4 20.56 -16.89 -20.33
N LEU A 5 19.77 -17.14 -21.37
CA LEU A 5 20.28 -17.46 -22.70
C LEU A 5 20.37 -16.20 -23.55
N PHE A 6 21.58 -15.78 -23.92
CA PHE A 6 21.77 -14.75 -24.95
C PHE A 6 21.78 -15.43 -26.32
N VAL A 7 20.82 -15.08 -27.17
CA VAL A 7 20.76 -15.53 -28.55
C VAL A 7 21.37 -14.48 -29.47
N LEU A 8 22.31 -14.93 -30.30
CA LEU A 8 22.99 -14.15 -31.31
C LEU A 8 22.67 -14.73 -32.69
N THR A 9 22.76 -13.90 -33.72
CA THR A 9 22.58 -14.33 -35.12
C THR A 9 23.71 -15.25 -35.61
N SER A 10 23.45 -15.97 -36.70
CA SER A 10 24.43 -16.64 -37.54
C SER A 10 24.51 -16.07 -38.97
N ALA A 11 23.86 -14.93 -39.22
CA ALA A 11 23.92 -14.15 -40.45
C ALA A 11 25.06 -13.12 -40.38
N ASN A 12 25.95 -13.16 -41.37
CA ASN A 12 27.05 -12.20 -41.53
C ASN A 12 26.86 -11.27 -42.74
N LYS A 13 25.71 -11.37 -43.42
CA LYS A 13 25.37 -10.63 -44.63
C LYS A 13 23.93 -10.10 -44.60
N THR A 14 23.76 -8.86 -45.05
CA THR A 14 22.45 -8.24 -45.32
C THR A 14 21.88 -8.72 -46.67
N LEU A 15 20.61 -8.42 -46.96
CA LEU A 15 19.98 -8.80 -48.24
C LEU A 15 20.69 -8.20 -49.47
N THR A 16 21.35 -7.04 -49.30
CA THR A 16 22.14 -6.38 -50.35
C THR A 16 23.59 -6.87 -50.44
N GLY A 17 24.00 -7.82 -49.58
CA GLY A 17 25.37 -8.35 -49.51
C GLY A 17 26.36 -7.51 -48.69
N GLY A 18 25.88 -6.46 -48.01
CA GLY A 18 26.63 -5.74 -46.98
C GLY A 18 27.03 -6.67 -45.82
N HIS A 19 28.10 -6.33 -45.09
CA HIS A 19 28.47 -7.06 -43.87
C HIS A 19 27.52 -6.72 -42.73
N THR A 20 27.20 -7.70 -41.88
CA THR A 20 26.46 -7.52 -40.63
C THR A 20 26.81 -8.60 -39.62
N GLY A 21 26.14 -8.58 -38.47
CA GLY A 21 26.25 -9.53 -37.37
C GLY A 21 25.37 -9.11 -36.20
N TRP A 22 25.70 -9.59 -35.00
CA TRP A 22 25.15 -9.04 -33.75
C TRP A 22 25.87 -7.74 -33.35
N TYR A 23 25.16 -6.85 -32.66
CA TYR A 23 25.65 -5.50 -32.33
C TYR A 23 26.37 -5.46 -30.97
N LEU A 24 27.59 -4.90 -30.93
CA LEU A 24 28.48 -4.96 -29.76
C LEU A 24 27.89 -4.47 -28.43
N PRO A 25 27.45 -3.20 -28.28
CA PRO A 25 26.94 -2.69 -27.00
C PRO A 25 25.68 -3.43 -26.53
N GLU A 26 24.88 -3.93 -27.48
CA GLU A 26 23.65 -4.69 -27.23
C GLU A 26 23.90 -6.10 -26.67
N ALA A 27 25.12 -6.62 -26.79
CA ALA A 27 25.58 -7.77 -26.01
C ALA A 27 26.32 -7.33 -24.73
N ALA A 28 27.22 -6.34 -24.84
CA ALA A 28 28.14 -5.96 -23.78
C ALA A 28 27.45 -5.34 -22.55
N HIS A 29 26.56 -4.36 -22.76
CA HIS A 29 25.92 -3.63 -21.65
C HIS A 29 24.95 -4.50 -20.85
N PRO A 30 24.05 -5.31 -21.47
CA PRO A 30 23.21 -6.25 -20.71
C PRO A 30 24.04 -7.31 -20.00
N TYR A 31 25.13 -7.80 -20.63
CA TYR A 31 25.99 -8.82 -20.04
C TYR A 31 26.62 -8.34 -18.73
N TYR A 32 27.20 -7.13 -18.67
CA TYR A 32 27.83 -6.65 -17.44
C TYR A 32 26.84 -6.24 -16.34
N VAL A 33 25.59 -5.92 -16.69
CA VAL A 33 24.50 -5.78 -15.69
C VAL A 33 24.08 -7.14 -15.11
N LEU A 34 24.04 -8.19 -15.93
CA LEU A 34 23.47 -9.50 -15.55
C LEU A 34 24.50 -10.49 -14.98
N ALA A 35 25.73 -10.53 -15.49
CA ALA A 35 26.75 -11.52 -15.11
C ALA A 35 27.12 -11.57 -13.61
N PRO A 36 27.04 -10.47 -12.81
CA PRO A 36 27.25 -10.54 -11.37
C PRO A 36 26.11 -11.25 -10.60
N HIS A 37 24.95 -11.48 -11.24
CA HIS A 37 23.72 -11.93 -10.60
C HIS A 37 23.10 -13.19 -11.23
N ALA A 38 23.41 -13.47 -12.49
CA ALA A 38 22.87 -14.56 -13.28
C ALA A 38 23.96 -15.30 -14.08
N THR A 39 23.77 -16.60 -14.30
CA THR A 39 24.61 -17.38 -15.22
C THR A 39 24.16 -17.16 -16.66
N ILE A 40 25.05 -16.72 -17.54
CA ILE A 40 24.72 -16.38 -18.93
C ILE A 40 25.38 -17.39 -19.88
N ASP A 41 24.61 -18.04 -20.75
CA ASP A 41 25.10 -18.82 -21.88
C ASP A 41 24.81 -18.11 -23.20
N PHE A 42 25.66 -18.33 -24.19
CA PHE A 42 25.48 -17.82 -25.55
C PHE A 42 25.02 -18.94 -26.48
N ALA A 43 24.10 -18.63 -27.40
CA ALA A 43 23.67 -19.54 -28.46
C ALA A 43 23.42 -18.79 -29.77
N ALA A 44 23.48 -19.52 -30.88
CA ALA A 44 23.16 -19.01 -32.21
C ALA A 44 22.69 -20.18 -33.11
N PRO A 45 21.97 -19.94 -34.23
CA PRO A 45 21.51 -21.01 -35.11
C PRO A 45 22.60 -22.02 -35.51
N LYS A 46 23.81 -21.54 -35.82
CA LYS A 46 24.98 -22.38 -36.18
C LYS A 46 25.92 -22.66 -34.99
N GLY A 47 25.63 -22.11 -33.81
CA GLY A 47 26.45 -22.24 -32.60
C GLY A 47 27.70 -21.38 -32.60
N ALA A 48 28.84 -22.00 -32.28
CA ALA A 48 30.14 -21.38 -32.01
C ALA A 48 30.55 -20.25 -32.99
N ASN A 49 31.08 -19.17 -32.42
CA ASN A 49 31.59 -17.97 -33.09
C ASN A 49 30.53 -17.23 -33.96
N PRO A 50 29.41 -16.78 -33.37
CA PRO A 50 28.43 -15.96 -34.08
C PRO A 50 29.08 -14.65 -34.58
N PRO A 51 28.79 -14.21 -35.82
CA PRO A 51 29.43 -13.06 -36.44
C PRO A 51 29.03 -11.75 -35.77
N ILE A 52 30.02 -10.95 -35.38
CA ILE A 52 29.84 -9.58 -34.85
C ILE A 52 29.73 -8.57 -35.99
N ASP A 53 28.90 -7.54 -35.82
CA ASP A 53 28.85 -6.40 -36.74
C ASP A 53 30.10 -5.52 -36.58
N GLU A 54 30.96 -5.47 -37.61
CA GLU A 54 32.17 -4.64 -37.59
C GLU A 54 31.90 -3.14 -37.46
N GLY A 55 30.72 -2.65 -37.87
CA GLY A 55 30.30 -1.27 -37.71
C GLY A 55 30.17 -0.92 -36.23
N SER A 56 29.48 -1.78 -35.47
CA SER A 56 29.34 -1.66 -34.01
C SER A 56 30.70 -1.64 -33.30
N VAL A 57 31.64 -2.49 -33.71
CA VAL A 57 33.01 -2.52 -33.17
C VAL A 57 33.76 -1.22 -33.43
N LYS A 58 33.50 -0.54 -34.56
CA LYS A 58 34.13 0.74 -34.92
C LYS A 58 33.46 1.91 -34.17
N ALA A 59 32.13 1.89 -34.05
CA ALA A 59 31.33 2.94 -33.43
C ALA A 59 31.42 2.97 -31.89
N PHE A 60 31.49 1.81 -31.22
CA PHE A 60 31.44 1.73 -29.76
C PHE A 60 32.83 1.48 -29.16
N LYS A 61 33.27 2.43 -28.32
CA LYS A 61 34.58 2.49 -27.65
C LYS A 61 34.46 2.78 -26.15
N ASP A 62 33.27 2.68 -25.60
CA ASP A 62 33.01 2.73 -24.17
C ASP A 62 33.67 1.56 -23.43
N ASP A 63 33.87 1.74 -22.12
CA ASP A 63 34.62 0.80 -21.28
C ASP A 63 34.04 -0.62 -21.32
N ASP A 64 32.71 -0.78 -21.28
CA ASP A 64 32.06 -2.09 -21.32
C ASP A 64 32.21 -2.75 -22.69
N SER A 65 32.00 -2.04 -23.80
CA SER A 65 32.24 -2.57 -25.15
C SER A 65 33.70 -3.00 -25.37
N VAL A 66 34.67 -2.19 -24.92
CA VAL A 66 36.10 -2.50 -25.03
C VAL A 66 36.49 -3.68 -24.13
N LYS A 67 35.94 -3.75 -22.92
CA LYS A 67 36.15 -4.86 -21.99
C LYS A 67 35.54 -6.16 -22.53
N PHE A 68 34.33 -6.14 -23.07
CA PHE A 68 33.64 -7.31 -23.63
C PHE A 68 34.43 -7.97 -24.77
N LEU A 69 35.02 -7.16 -25.66
CA LEU A 69 35.90 -7.66 -26.73
C LEU A 69 37.21 -8.27 -26.23
N ASN A 70 37.63 -7.98 -24.99
CA ASN A 70 38.91 -8.40 -24.44
C ASN A 70 38.79 -9.50 -23.37
N ASP A 71 37.68 -9.58 -22.66
CA ASP A 71 37.36 -10.56 -21.62
C ASP A 71 37.46 -12.01 -22.15
N SER A 72 38.32 -12.82 -21.51
CA SER A 72 38.53 -14.22 -21.88
C SER A 72 37.27 -15.06 -21.66
N THR A 73 36.48 -14.76 -20.62
CA THR A 73 35.23 -15.48 -20.31
C THR A 73 34.20 -15.27 -21.40
N VAL A 74 34.12 -14.05 -21.94
CA VAL A 74 33.23 -13.71 -23.05
C VAL A 74 33.70 -14.38 -24.34
N LYS A 75 35.02 -14.39 -24.62
CA LYS A 75 35.60 -15.10 -25.77
C LYS A 75 35.33 -16.60 -25.72
N ASP A 76 35.49 -17.23 -24.56
CA ASP A 76 35.21 -18.65 -24.37
C ASP A 76 33.71 -18.95 -24.55
N LYS A 77 32.82 -18.06 -24.10
CA LYS A 77 31.36 -18.16 -24.33
C LYS A 77 30.99 -18.00 -25.80
N LEU A 78 31.63 -17.10 -26.55
CA LEU A 78 31.42 -16.95 -27.99
C LEU A 78 31.94 -18.18 -28.76
N ALA A 79 33.14 -18.66 -28.42
CA ALA A 79 33.75 -19.85 -29.03
C ALA A 79 33.00 -21.15 -28.67
N GLY A 80 32.36 -21.21 -27.50
CA GLY A 80 31.53 -22.30 -27.02
C GLY A 80 30.02 -22.12 -27.20
N ALA A 81 29.58 -21.16 -28.01
CA ALA A 81 28.15 -20.86 -28.15
C ALA A 81 27.35 -22.09 -28.66
N LYS A 82 26.24 -22.40 -27.99
CA LYS A 82 25.40 -23.57 -28.29
C LYS A 82 24.65 -23.39 -29.62
N LYS A 83 24.38 -24.46 -30.37
CA LYS A 83 23.39 -24.39 -31.44
C LYS A 83 22.00 -24.24 -30.85
N LEU A 84 21.08 -23.52 -31.49
CA LEU A 84 19.71 -23.39 -30.99
C LEU A 84 19.00 -24.75 -30.82
N SER A 85 19.25 -25.72 -31.72
CA SER A 85 18.75 -27.10 -31.62
C SER A 85 19.25 -27.88 -30.41
N GLU A 86 20.33 -27.43 -29.76
CA GLU A 86 20.95 -28.06 -28.59
C GLU A 86 20.51 -27.39 -27.27
N VAL A 87 19.76 -26.28 -27.35
CA VAL A 87 19.23 -25.55 -26.19
C VAL A 87 18.05 -26.29 -25.58
N LYS A 88 18.01 -26.32 -24.25
CA LYS A 88 16.89 -26.82 -23.45
C LYS A 88 16.25 -25.67 -22.69
N VAL A 89 14.93 -25.54 -22.77
CA VAL A 89 14.21 -24.43 -22.13
C VAL A 89 14.21 -24.55 -20.61
N GLU A 90 14.26 -25.77 -20.06
CA GLU A 90 14.35 -26.03 -18.64
C GLU A 90 15.61 -25.44 -17.97
N ASP A 91 16.72 -25.29 -18.72
CA ASP A 91 18.02 -24.84 -18.20
C ASP A 91 18.10 -23.31 -17.94
N TYR A 92 17.07 -22.53 -18.33
CA TYR A 92 17.09 -21.06 -18.32
C TYR A 92 15.83 -20.44 -17.70
N ASP A 93 15.94 -19.27 -17.08
CA ASP A 93 14.80 -18.48 -16.58
C ASP A 93 14.37 -17.38 -17.58
N ALA A 94 15.28 -16.96 -18.45
CA ALA A 94 15.05 -15.94 -19.48
C ALA A 94 15.81 -16.22 -20.78
N ILE A 95 15.25 -15.75 -21.89
CA ILE A 95 15.89 -15.67 -23.21
C ILE A 95 16.01 -14.21 -23.64
N PHE A 96 17.19 -13.82 -24.12
CA PHE A 96 17.54 -12.46 -24.53
C PHE A 96 18.12 -12.45 -25.95
N TYR A 97 17.47 -11.76 -26.87
CA TYR A 97 17.92 -11.60 -28.24
C TYR A 97 18.74 -10.32 -28.41
N VAL A 98 20.02 -10.49 -28.70
CA VAL A 98 20.94 -9.41 -29.07
C VAL A 98 20.55 -8.89 -30.47
N GLY A 99 20.59 -7.57 -30.67
CA GLY A 99 20.23 -6.94 -31.94
C GLY A 99 21.39 -6.72 -32.91
N GLY A 100 21.25 -5.73 -33.78
CA GLY A 100 21.97 -5.59 -35.07
C GLY A 100 21.16 -6.18 -36.24
N HIS A 101 21.49 -5.84 -37.49
CA HIS A 101 20.67 -6.27 -38.64
C HIS A 101 20.64 -7.78 -38.87
N GLY A 102 21.70 -8.52 -38.50
CA GLY A 102 21.76 -9.99 -38.68
C GLY A 102 20.59 -10.75 -38.05
N PRO A 103 20.20 -10.48 -36.79
CA PRO A 103 18.95 -10.96 -36.17
C PRO A 103 17.65 -10.77 -36.96
N ALA A 104 17.57 -9.82 -37.90
CA ALA A 104 16.42 -9.67 -38.78
C ALA A 104 16.51 -10.52 -40.07
N ILE A 105 17.66 -11.18 -40.33
CA ILE A 105 17.91 -11.97 -41.54
C ILE A 105 17.58 -13.46 -41.33
N ASP A 106 18.16 -14.10 -40.31
CA ASP A 106 18.08 -15.56 -40.14
C ASP A 106 17.04 -16.00 -39.11
N LEU A 107 17.12 -15.48 -37.89
CA LEU A 107 16.24 -15.85 -36.77
C LEU A 107 14.73 -15.79 -37.07
N PRO A 108 14.16 -14.83 -37.84
CA PRO A 108 12.72 -14.77 -38.09
C PRO A 108 12.14 -15.98 -38.85
N THR A 109 13.01 -16.76 -39.51
CA THR A 109 12.64 -17.93 -40.31
C THR A 109 13.20 -19.24 -39.78
N ASP A 110 14.12 -19.17 -38.80
CA ASP A 110 14.76 -20.32 -38.19
C ASP A 110 13.77 -21.12 -37.33
N GLN A 111 13.62 -22.41 -37.62
CA GLN A 111 12.58 -23.25 -36.99
C GLN A 111 12.92 -23.62 -35.55
N ASP A 112 14.21 -23.74 -35.21
CA ASP A 112 14.63 -23.98 -33.83
C ASP A 112 14.36 -22.73 -32.98
N ASN A 113 14.65 -21.53 -33.51
CA ASN A 113 14.32 -20.25 -32.89
C ASN A 113 12.81 -20.09 -32.63
N ILE A 114 11.98 -20.28 -33.65
CA ILE A 114 10.52 -20.13 -33.55
C ILE A 114 9.95 -21.07 -32.48
N LYS A 115 10.40 -22.33 -32.48
CA LYS A 115 10.03 -23.32 -31.47
C LYS A 115 10.47 -22.88 -30.06
N LEU A 116 11.72 -22.43 -29.93
CA LEU A 116 12.30 -22.02 -28.65
C LEU A 116 11.52 -20.87 -28.01
N ILE A 117 11.13 -19.86 -28.81
CA ILE A 117 10.30 -18.73 -28.34
C ILE A 117 8.96 -19.24 -27.81
N ALA A 118 8.27 -20.11 -28.54
CA ALA A 118 6.98 -20.66 -28.13
C ALA A 118 7.09 -21.51 -26.84
N GLU A 119 8.19 -22.27 -26.68
CA GLU A 119 8.44 -23.06 -25.47
C GLU A 119 8.78 -22.19 -24.25
N PHE A 120 9.63 -21.16 -24.38
CA PHE A 120 9.86 -20.17 -23.32
C PHE A 120 8.57 -19.44 -22.93
N TRP A 121 7.78 -19.02 -23.93
CA TRP A 121 6.51 -18.33 -23.72
C TRP A 121 5.53 -19.19 -22.93
N LYS A 122 5.29 -20.42 -23.40
CA LYS A 122 4.43 -21.42 -22.74
C LYS A 122 4.88 -21.77 -21.31
N ALA A 123 6.19 -21.74 -21.06
CA ALA A 123 6.75 -21.97 -19.72
C ALA A 123 6.58 -20.78 -18.76
N GLY A 124 6.01 -19.66 -19.20
CA GLY A 124 5.90 -18.43 -18.40
C GLY A 124 7.25 -17.73 -18.17
N LYS A 125 8.26 -18.04 -18.99
CA LYS A 125 9.63 -17.54 -18.86
C LYS A 125 9.79 -16.21 -19.59
N ILE A 126 10.76 -15.41 -19.16
CA ILE A 126 10.99 -14.07 -19.72
C ILE A 126 11.51 -14.21 -21.15
N VAL A 127 10.80 -13.60 -22.10
CA VAL A 127 11.20 -13.48 -23.50
C VAL A 127 11.58 -12.02 -23.74
N SER A 128 12.80 -11.77 -24.19
CA SER A 128 13.32 -10.40 -24.25
C SER A 128 14.25 -10.14 -25.41
N ALA A 129 14.30 -8.89 -25.87
CA ALA A 129 15.06 -8.51 -27.06
C ALA A 129 15.37 -7.01 -27.10
N VAL A 130 16.47 -6.63 -27.76
CA VAL A 130 16.80 -5.22 -28.02
C VAL A 130 16.97 -4.97 -29.52
N CYS A 131 16.59 -3.78 -29.99
CA CYS A 131 16.83 -3.33 -31.36
C CYS A 131 16.22 -4.32 -32.37
N HIS A 132 16.95 -4.68 -33.43
CA HIS A 132 16.58 -5.73 -34.37
C HIS A 132 16.52 -7.14 -33.78
N GLY A 133 17.02 -7.36 -32.56
CA GLY A 133 16.79 -8.61 -31.84
C GLY A 133 15.30 -8.90 -31.67
N THR A 134 14.46 -7.86 -31.61
CA THR A 134 12.99 -8.03 -31.54
C THR A 134 12.41 -8.59 -32.84
N ALA A 135 13.09 -8.45 -34.00
CA ALA A 135 12.69 -9.10 -35.24
C ALA A 135 12.80 -10.64 -35.16
N ALA A 136 13.70 -11.18 -34.34
CA ALA A 136 13.80 -12.62 -34.10
C ALA A 136 12.52 -13.21 -33.51
N LEU A 137 11.69 -12.38 -32.85
CA LEU A 137 10.48 -12.80 -32.12
C LEU A 137 9.22 -12.90 -33.00
N VAL A 138 9.25 -12.48 -34.27
CA VAL A 138 8.02 -12.35 -35.10
C VAL A 138 7.30 -13.68 -35.38
N GLY A 139 7.99 -14.81 -35.28
CA GLY A 139 7.39 -16.14 -35.40
C GLY A 139 6.89 -16.73 -34.08
N GLY A 140 7.10 -16.05 -32.95
CA GLY A 140 6.68 -16.51 -31.63
C GLY A 140 5.16 -16.49 -31.47
N VAL A 141 4.60 -17.63 -31.05
CA VAL A 141 3.16 -17.79 -30.78
C VAL A 141 2.88 -18.38 -29.39
N ASP A 142 1.70 -18.11 -28.86
CA ASP A 142 1.17 -18.72 -27.65
C ASP A 142 0.54 -20.11 -27.90
N ALA A 143 -0.06 -20.69 -26.86
CA ALA A 143 -0.67 -22.01 -26.92
C ALA A 143 -1.88 -22.11 -27.88
N ASP A 144 -2.52 -20.98 -28.19
CA ASP A 144 -3.66 -20.89 -29.11
C ASP A 144 -3.20 -20.51 -30.54
N GLY A 145 -1.89 -20.40 -30.78
CA GLY A 145 -1.31 -20.04 -32.07
C GLY A 145 -1.36 -18.55 -32.39
N LYS A 146 -1.69 -17.70 -31.41
CA LYS A 146 -1.71 -16.24 -31.56
C LYS A 146 -0.31 -15.68 -31.35
N SER A 147 0.07 -14.61 -32.08
CA SER A 147 1.36 -13.95 -31.87
C SER A 147 1.54 -13.51 -30.41
N ILE A 148 2.73 -13.71 -29.84
CA ILE A 148 3.06 -13.28 -28.47
C ILE A 148 2.93 -11.77 -28.27
N PHE A 149 2.96 -10.98 -29.35
CA PHE A 149 2.75 -9.53 -29.33
C PHE A 149 1.28 -9.09 -29.36
N ALA A 150 0.33 -9.99 -29.68
CA ALA A 150 -1.01 -9.59 -30.09
C ALA A 150 -1.85 -8.99 -28.94
N GLY A 151 -1.95 -7.66 -28.94
CA GLY A 151 -2.61 -6.84 -27.91
C GLY A 151 -1.65 -6.22 -26.89
N ARG A 152 -0.37 -6.62 -26.90
CA ARG A 152 0.70 -6.17 -25.99
C ARG A 152 1.41 -4.93 -26.50
N THR A 153 2.04 -4.21 -25.57
CA THR A 153 2.92 -3.07 -25.87
C THR A 153 4.33 -3.58 -26.13
N PHE A 154 5.03 -3.02 -27.12
CA PHE A 154 6.42 -3.38 -27.41
C PHE A 154 7.22 -2.18 -27.96
N THR A 155 8.54 -2.31 -27.95
CA THR A 155 9.45 -1.43 -28.68
C THR A 155 10.51 -2.26 -29.40
N GLY A 156 11.39 -1.59 -30.16
CA GLY A 156 12.37 -2.18 -31.06
C GLY A 156 12.77 -1.14 -32.09
N PHE A 157 13.76 -1.44 -32.94
CA PHE A 157 14.35 -0.43 -33.83
C PHE A 157 13.29 0.18 -34.75
N SER A 158 13.16 1.51 -34.73
CA SER A 158 12.04 2.19 -35.38
C SER A 158 12.20 2.29 -36.89
N ASN A 159 11.07 2.47 -37.58
CA ASN A 159 11.00 2.80 -38.99
C ASN A 159 11.78 4.09 -39.33
N ASP A 160 11.80 5.06 -38.40
CA ASP A 160 12.48 6.33 -38.58
C ASP A 160 14.01 6.16 -38.48
N GLU A 161 14.48 5.41 -37.46
CA GLU A 161 15.90 5.07 -37.30
C GLU A 161 16.43 4.25 -38.49
N GLU A 162 15.65 3.29 -39.02
CA GLU A 162 16.03 2.49 -40.20
C GLU A 162 16.21 3.32 -41.48
N ARG A 163 15.34 4.33 -41.66
CA ARG A 163 15.42 5.29 -42.77
C ARG A 163 16.61 6.24 -42.59
N GLU A 164 16.88 6.69 -41.37
CA GLU A 164 18.00 7.57 -41.03
C GLU A 164 19.35 6.95 -41.38
N ILE A 165 19.56 5.66 -41.07
CA ILE A 165 20.79 4.94 -41.43
C ILE A 165 20.81 4.42 -42.88
N GLY A 166 19.71 4.57 -43.63
CA GLY A 166 19.60 4.15 -45.03
C GLY A 166 19.60 2.64 -45.24
N LYS A 167 19.13 1.85 -44.26
CA LYS A 167 19.24 0.37 -44.25
C LYS A 167 17.94 -0.40 -44.50
N VAL A 168 16.86 0.29 -44.85
CA VAL A 168 15.56 -0.32 -45.20
C VAL A 168 15.66 -1.46 -46.24
N ALA A 169 16.58 -1.37 -47.22
CA ALA A 169 16.77 -2.40 -48.25
C ALA A 169 17.66 -3.59 -47.81
N ASP A 170 18.34 -3.48 -46.67
CA ASP A 170 19.28 -4.48 -46.17
C ASP A 170 18.57 -5.61 -45.36
N ILE A 171 17.30 -5.42 -45.00
CA ILE A 171 16.47 -6.33 -44.17
C ILE A 171 15.19 -6.79 -44.89
N PRO A 172 14.63 -7.97 -44.54
CA PRO A 172 13.46 -8.53 -45.23
C PRO A 172 12.13 -7.82 -44.91
N PHE A 173 12.04 -7.13 -43.79
CA PHE A 173 10.86 -6.36 -43.37
C PHE A 173 11.27 -5.26 -42.39
N LEU A 174 10.45 -4.21 -42.31
CA LEU A 174 10.54 -3.20 -41.26
C LEU A 174 9.99 -3.77 -39.95
N LEU A 175 10.76 -3.66 -38.86
CA LEU A 175 10.48 -4.31 -37.58
C LEU A 175 9.18 -3.79 -36.92
N GLU A 176 9.07 -2.46 -36.82
CA GLU A 176 7.92 -1.75 -36.25
C GLU A 176 6.64 -2.12 -37.01
N ASP A 177 6.65 -2.05 -38.35
CA ASP A 177 5.53 -2.45 -39.19
C ASP A 177 5.16 -3.92 -38.98
N LYS A 178 6.14 -4.82 -39.05
CA LYS A 178 5.89 -6.28 -39.03
C LYS A 178 5.28 -6.76 -37.72
N ILE A 179 5.68 -6.20 -36.58
CA ILE A 179 5.11 -6.58 -35.28
C ILE A 179 3.75 -5.87 -35.05
N THR A 180 3.56 -4.67 -35.60
CA THR A 180 2.25 -3.99 -35.59
C THR A 180 1.21 -4.77 -36.41
N GLU A 181 1.57 -5.34 -37.56
CA GLU A 181 0.72 -6.28 -38.32
C GLU A 181 0.30 -7.51 -37.50
N LEU A 182 1.15 -7.96 -36.58
CA LEU A 182 0.88 -9.08 -35.66
C LEU A 182 0.04 -8.66 -34.44
N GLY A 183 -0.45 -7.43 -34.40
CA GLY A 183 -1.29 -6.88 -33.33
C GLY A 183 -0.53 -6.28 -32.16
N GLY A 184 0.80 -6.07 -32.28
CA GLY A 184 1.58 -5.34 -31.28
C GLY A 184 1.27 -3.84 -31.27
N LYS A 185 1.32 -3.23 -30.09
CA LYS A 185 1.18 -1.77 -29.89
C LYS A 185 2.57 -1.16 -29.74
N TYR A 186 3.08 -0.56 -30.80
CA TYR A 186 4.42 0.01 -30.81
C TYR A 186 4.51 1.30 -29.98
N VAL A 187 5.59 1.45 -29.22
CA VAL A 187 5.98 2.71 -28.57
C VAL A 187 7.48 2.96 -28.78
N LYS A 188 7.85 4.24 -28.90
CA LYS A 188 9.24 4.69 -29.08
C LYS A 188 9.62 5.80 -28.09
N ALA A 189 10.92 6.08 -27.98
CA ALA A 189 11.45 7.28 -27.35
C ALA A 189 11.03 8.53 -28.12
N ASP A 190 11.05 9.69 -27.44
CA ASP A 190 10.73 11.00 -28.03
C ASP A 190 11.68 11.42 -29.18
N LYS A 191 12.83 10.76 -29.28
CA LYS A 191 13.86 11.00 -30.29
C LYS A 191 14.50 9.67 -30.70
N ASN A 192 14.86 9.56 -31.97
CA ASN A 192 15.73 8.50 -32.50
C ASN A 192 16.98 8.35 -31.63
N TRP A 193 17.46 7.12 -31.45
CA TRP A 193 18.59 6.75 -30.58
C TRP A 193 18.38 6.98 -29.07
N GLY A 194 17.19 7.44 -28.65
CA GLY A 194 16.83 7.59 -27.24
C GLY A 194 16.62 6.24 -26.54
N GLU A 195 16.90 6.20 -25.24
CA GLU A 195 16.61 5.03 -24.39
C GLU A 195 15.09 4.80 -24.30
N LYS A 196 14.62 3.62 -24.71
CA LYS A 196 13.26 3.15 -24.42
C LYS A 196 13.27 1.65 -24.16
N VAL A 197 12.68 1.26 -23.03
CA VAL A 197 12.40 -0.13 -22.66
C VAL A 197 10.91 -0.27 -22.38
N VAL A 198 10.34 -1.40 -22.77
CA VAL A 198 8.95 -1.79 -22.52
C VAL A 198 8.94 -3.14 -21.82
N VAL A 199 8.18 -3.23 -20.73
CA VAL A 199 7.92 -4.46 -19.98
C VAL A 199 6.41 -4.72 -20.03
N ASP A 200 5.99 -5.79 -20.70
CA ASP A 200 4.60 -6.22 -20.85
C ASP A 200 4.48 -7.69 -20.42
N GLY A 201 4.27 -7.91 -19.12
CA GLY A 201 4.32 -9.23 -18.50
C GLY A 201 5.69 -9.88 -18.65
N GLN A 202 5.73 -11.07 -19.26
CA GLN A 202 6.97 -11.80 -19.55
C GLN A 202 7.73 -11.30 -20.80
N LEU A 203 7.18 -10.33 -21.55
CA LEU A 203 7.84 -9.73 -22.72
C LEU A 203 8.61 -8.46 -22.30
N ILE A 204 9.92 -8.41 -22.57
CA ILE A 204 10.75 -7.22 -22.32
C ILE A 204 11.48 -6.79 -23.59
N THR A 205 11.20 -5.60 -24.10
CA THR A 205 11.79 -5.11 -25.35
C THR A 205 12.50 -3.77 -25.17
N GLY A 206 13.60 -3.54 -25.90
CA GLY A 206 14.39 -2.30 -25.89
C GLY A 206 14.59 -1.75 -27.30
N GLN A 207 14.58 -0.44 -27.48
CA GLN A 207 14.46 0.16 -28.82
C GLN A 207 15.71 0.03 -29.69
N ASN A 208 16.89 0.30 -29.15
CA ASN A 208 18.11 0.60 -29.93
C ASN A 208 19.38 0.42 -29.04
N PRO A 209 20.61 0.69 -29.52
CA PRO A 209 21.82 0.55 -28.71
C PRO A 209 21.82 1.39 -27.43
N GLY A 210 21.18 2.57 -27.44
CA GLY A 210 21.02 3.43 -26.25
C GLY A 210 20.17 2.78 -25.15
N SER A 211 19.37 1.76 -25.50
CA SER A 211 18.51 1.02 -24.57
C SER A 211 19.20 -0.22 -23.95
N ALA A 212 20.43 -0.54 -24.35
CA ALA A 212 21.10 -1.80 -23.99
C ALA A 212 21.35 -1.96 -22.47
N ALA A 213 21.89 -0.94 -21.79
CA ALA A 213 22.07 -0.99 -20.34
C ALA A 213 20.72 -1.05 -19.58
N ALA A 214 19.69 -0.36 -20.09
CA ALA A 214 18.37 -0.30 -19.47
C ALA A 214 17.61 -1.63 -19.58
N ILE A 215 17.68 -2.33 -20.72
CA ILE A 215 17.08 -3.66 -20.84
C ILE A 215 17.78 -4.66 -19.92
N GLY A 216 19.11 -4.60 -19.77
CA GLY A 216 19.83 -5.41 -18.77
C GLY A 216 19.30 -5.22 -17.34
N LYS A 217 19.01 -3.98 -16.93
CA LYS A 217 18.40 -3.67 -15.63
C LYS A 217 16.96 -4.20 -15.52
N ALA A 218 16.17 -4.10 -16.59
CA ALA A 218 14.81 -4.62 -16.63
C ALA A 218 14.77 -6.15 -16.54
N LEU A 219 15.67 -6.86 -17.25
CA LEU A 219 15.86 -8.30 -17.11
C LEU A 219 16.27 -8.67 -15.69
N LEU A 220 17.24 -7.97 -15.10
CA LEU A 220 17.68 -8.25 -13.73
C LEU A 220 16.54 -8.08 -12.72
N LYS A 221 15.74 -7.03 -12.86
CA LYS A 221 14.53 -6.81 -12.04
C LYS A 221 13.53 -7.96 -12.23
N ALA A 222 13.26 -8.37 -13.47
CA ALA A 222 12.35 -9.47 -13.77
C ALA A 222 12.86 -10.83 -13.24
N LEU A 223 14.15 -11.14 -13.40
CA LEU A 223 14.79 -12.36 -12.88
C LEU A 223 14.82 -12.41 -11.34
N HIS A 224 14.90 -11.26 -10.67
CA HIS A 224 14.72 -11.16 -9.22
C HIS A 224 13.28 -11.40 -8.76
N LEU A 225 12.31 -11.44 -9.67
CA LEU A 225 10.88 -11.64 -9.37
C LEU A 225 10.38 -13.00 -9.91
N ALA A 226 10.96 -13.49 -11.01
CA ALA A 226 10.70 -14.81 -11.58
C ALA A 226 10.97 -15.93 -10.56
N GLY A 227 10.06 -16.89 -10.48
CA GLY A 227 10.16 -18.03 -9.56
C GLY A 227 9.96 -17.71 -8.07
N LYS A 228 9.80 -16.44 -7.68
CA LYS A 228 9.31 -16.11 -6.33
C LYS A 228 7.81 -16.36 -6.27
N GLN A 229 7.37 -16.94 -5.15
CA GLN A 229 5.96 -17.00 -4.78
C GLN A 229 5.44 -15.57 -4.57
N THR A 230 4.74 -15.04 -5.57
CA THR A 230 3.97 -13.80 -5.45
C THR A 230 2.72 -14.05 -4.62
N GLY A 231 2.33 -13.04 -3.85
CA GLY A 231 1.14 -13.10 -3.02
C GLY A 231 0.58 -11.74 -2.66
N TRP A 232 -0.49 -11.78 -1.88
CA TRP A 232 -1.08 -10.62 -1.22
C TRP A 232 -0.29 -10.28 0.05
N TYR A 233 -0.19 -8.99 0.40
CA TYR A 233 0.50 -8.56 1.61
C TYR A 233 -0.38 -8.81 2.85
N LEU A 234 0.10 -9.61 3.81
CA LEU A 234 -0.71 -10.14 4.90
C LEU A 234 -1.43 -9.07 5.75
N PRO A 235 -0.74 -8.08 6.36
CA PRO A 235 -1.40 -6.98 7.09
C PRO A 235 -2.46 -6.25 6.25
N GLU A 236 -2.21 -6.09 4.95
CA GLU A 236 -3.07 -5.33 4.04
C GLU A 236 -4.33 -6.09 3.62
N LEU A 237 -4.40 -7.40 3.84
CA LEU A 237 -5.65 -8.15 3.76
C LEU A 237 -6.30 -8.33 5.14
N ALA A 238 -5.49 -8.51 6.19
CA ALA A 238 -5.95 -8.80 7.54
C ALA A 238 -6.63 -7.61 8.24
N HIS A 239 -6.05 -6.41 8.17
CA HIS A 239 -6.58 -5.24 8.89
C HIS A 239 -7.92 -4.77 8.31
N PRO A 240 -8.08 -4.58 6.97
CA PRO A 240 -9.37 -4.21 6.39
C PRO A 240 -10.43 -5.29 6.62
N TYR A 241 -10.06 -6.57 6.57
CA TYR A 241 -11.02 -7.67 6.84
C TYR A 241 -11.68 -7.52 8.21
N TYR A 242 -10.90 -7.32 9.28
CA TYR A 242 -11.48 -7.18 10.62
C TYR A 242 -12.22 -5.85 10.83
N VAL A 243 -11.76 -4.74 10.22
CA VAL A 243 -12.49 -3.46 10.26
C VAL A 243 -13.84 -3.57 9.56
N LEU A 244 -13.89 -4.14 8.35
CA LEU A 244 -15.11 -4.26 7.55
C LEU A 244 -16.10 -5.26 8.17
N THR A 245 -15.64 -6.45 8.56
CA THR A 245 -16.51 -7.46 9.21
C THR A 245 -17.07 -6.99 10.56
N ALA A 246 -16.30 -6.24 11.35
CA ALA A 246 -16.80 -5.62 12.59
C ALA A 246 -17.89 -4.55 12.35
N ASN A 247 -18.00 -4.02 11.13
CA ASN A 247 -19.07 -3.11 10.68
C ASN A 247 -20.17 -3.85 9.88
N GLY A 248 -20.25 -5.18 9.96
CA GLY A 248 -21.30 -5.98 9.34
C GLY A 248 -21.17 -6.19 7.82
N ILE A 249 -20.00 -5.90 7.24
CA ILE A 249 -19.73 -6.08 5.82
C ILE A 249 -19.18 -7.50 5.59
N ASP A 250 -19.86 -8.30 4.77
CA ASP A 250 -19.35 -9.59 4.31
C ASP A 250 -18.34 -9.41 3.17
N ILE A 251 -17.36 -10.31 3.10
CA ILE A 251 -16.15 -10.19 2.29
C ILE A 251 -15.86 -11.53 1.62
N ASP A 252 -15.79 -11.56 0.30
CA ASP A 252 -15.26 -12.70 -0.45
C ASP A 252 -13.84 -12.40 -0.93
N PHE A 253 -13.00 -13.43 -1.01
CA PHE A 253 -11.71 -13.34 -1.67
C PHE A 253 -11.80 -13.86 -3.11
N ALA A 254 -11.05 -13.22 -4.01
CA ALA A 254 -10.92 -13.65 -5.39
C ALA A 254 -9.47 -13.49 -5.88
N ALA A 255 -9.05 -14.34 -6.81
CA ALA A 255 -7.71 -14.33 -7.39
C ALA A 255 -7.75 -14.86 -8.83
N PRO A 256 -6.76 -14.57 -9.70
CA PRO A 256 -6.76 -15.03 -11.10
C PRO A 256 -7.02 -16.53 -11.27
N LYS A 257 -6.39 -17.35 -10.41
CA LYS A 257 -6.51 -18.82 -10.41
C LYS A 257 -7.58 -19.36 -9.44
N GLY A 258 -8.19 -18.48 -8.64
CA GLY A 258 -9.23 -18.82 -7.66
C GLY A 258 -8.68 -19.43 -6.36
N PRO A 259 -9.14 -20.63 -5.96
CA PRO A 259 -8.89 -21.22 -4.63
C PRO A 259 -7.44 -21.22 -4.15
N ASN A 260 -7.26 -20.96 -2.85
CA ASN A 260 -5.97 -20.95 -2.13
C ASN A 260 -4.96 -19.89 -2.62
N PRO A 261 -5.34 -18.59 -2.71
CA PRO A 261 -4.38 -17.52 -2.95
C PRO A 261 -3.47 -17.37 -1.74
N VAL A 262 -2.16 -17.26 -1.99
CA VAL A 262 -1.12 -17.28 -0.95
C VAL A 262 -0.64 -15.87 -0.58
N PRO A 263 -0.27 -15.63 0.69
CA PRO A 263 0.37 -14.37 1.08
C PRO A 263 1.83 -14.30 0.61
N ASP A 264 2.32 -13.08 0.44
CA ASP A 264 3.75 -12.80 0.21
C ASP A 264 4.58 -13.30 1.39
N LEU A 265 5.57 -14.17 1.14
CA LEU A 265 6.42 -14.74 2.20
C LEU A 265 7.13 -13.69 3.06
N GLY A 266 7.48 -12.53 2.48
CA GLY A 266 8.04 -11.40 3.23
C GLY A 266 7.04 -10.84 4.25
N SER A 267 5.77 -10.66 3.88
CA SER A 267 4.74 -10.14 4.77
C SER A 267 4.45 -11.03 5.97
N ILE A 268 4.58 -12.36 5.82
CA ILE A 268 4.44 -13.33 6.93
C ILE A 268 5.63 -13.26 7.90
N ARG A 269 6.84 -13.06 7.37
CA ARG A 269 8.08 -13.05 8.16
C ARG A 269 8.24 -11.74 8.93
N ASP A 270 7.96 -10.64 8.24
CA ASP A 270 8.34 -9.28 8.67
C ASP A 270 7.23 -8.58 9.48
N PHE A 271 5.99 -9.07 9.44
CA PHE A 271 4.87 -8.56 10.24
C PHE A 271 4.21 -9.67 11.08
N LYS A 272 4.09 -9.42 12.39
CA LYS A 272 3.52 -10.35 13.39
C LYS A 272 2.56 -9.66 14.36
N ASP A 273 1.81 -8.68 13.86
CA ASP A 273 0.75 -8.04 14.64
C ASP A 273 -0.41 -9.01 14.91
N ASP A 274 -1.18 -8.73 15.96
CA ASP A 274 -2.28 -9.58 16.42
C ASP A 274 -3.33 -9.85 15.33
N ASN A 275 -3.65 -8.86 14.47
CA ASN A 275 -4.62 -9.05 13.41
C ASN A 275 -4.09 -9.99 12.33
N SER A 276 -2.84 -9.84 11.90
CA SER A 276 -2.18 -10.75 10.96
C SER A 276 -2.08 -12.19 11.51
N VAL A 277 -1.69 -12.34 12.78
CA VAL A 277 -1.62 -13.65 13.44
C VAL A 277 -3.00 -14.29 13.60
N LYS A 278 -4.01 -13.50 13.97
CA LYS A 278 -5.41 -13.96 14.07
C LYS A 278 -5.94 -14.36 12.68
N PHE A 279 -5.72 -13.54 11.65
CA PHE A 279 -6.18 -13.78 10.28
C PHE A 279 -5.63 -15.10 9.71
N LEU A 280 -4.34 -15.39 9.90
CA LEU A 280 -3.74 -16.66 9.50
C LEU A 280 -4.27 -17.88 10.29
N ASN A 281 -4.95 -17.67 11.42
CA ASN A 281 -5.43 -18.75 12.28
C ASN A 281 -6.96 -18.94 12.27
N ASP A 282 -7.71 -17.90 11.94
CA ASP A 282 -9.17 -17.84 11.89
C ASP A 282 -9.77 -18.89 10.92
N PRO A 283 -10.61 -19.82 11.40
CA PRO A 283 -11.21 -20.86 10.55
C PRO A 283 -12.07 -20.31 9.41
N VAL A 284 -12.79 -19.20 9.62
CA VAL A 284 -13.69 -18.61 8.61
C VAL A 284 -12.87 -17.97 7.50
N VAL A 285 -11.79 -17.28 7.86
CA VAL A 285 -10.82 -16.73 6.90
C VAL A 285 -10.17 -17.84 6.08
N LYS A 286 -9.73 -18.93 6.73
CA LYS A 286 -9.15 -20.10 6.04
C LYS A 286 -10.12 -20.71 5.05
N GLU A 287 -11.39 -20.86 5.40
CA GLU A 287 -12.42 -21.38 4.50
C GLU A 287 -12.65 -20.44 3.30
N LYS A 288 -12.81 -19.13 3.53
CA LYS A 288 -12.97 -18.13 2.47
C LYS A 288 -11.76 -18.06 1.53
N LEU A 289 -10.53 -18.24 2.03
CA LEU A 289 -9.32 -18.34 1.20
C LEU A 289 -9.26 -19.67 0.42
N ALA A 290 -9.59 -20.80 1.07
CA ALA A 290 -9.63 -22.10 0.43
C ALA A 290 -10.72 -22.22 -0.66
N THR A 291 -11.76 -21.39 -0.59
CA THR A 291 -12.87 -21.31 -1.55
C THR A 291 -12.88 -20.03 -2.40
N ALA A 292 -11.77 -19.28 -2.42
CA ALA A 292 -11.65 -18.01 -3.15
C ALA A 292 -12.04 -18.14 -4.64
N LYS A 293 -12.79 -17.16 -5.15
CA LYS A 293 -13.36 -17.19 -6.52
C LYS A 293 -12.29 -16.90 -7.56
N LYS A 294 -12.39 -17.50 -8.75
CA LYS A 294 -11.59 -17.05 -9.91
C LYS A 294 -12.11 -15.69 -10.35
N LEU A 295 -11.25 -14.78 -10.79
CA LEU A 295 -11.70 -13.46 -11.29
C LEU A 295 -12.76 -13.59 -12.41
N ALA A 296 -12.60 -14.57 -13.30
CA ALA A 296 -13.57 -14.91 -14.35
C ALA A 296 -14.99 -15.22 -13.83
N ASP A 297 -15.12 -15.74 -12.60
CA ASP A 297 -16.38 -16.14 -11.98
C ASP A 297 -17.00 -15.00 -11.13
N VAL A 298 -16.36 -13.82 -11.06
CA VAL A 298 -16.81 -12.66 -10.28
C VAL A 298 -17.44 -11.61 -11.21
N SER A 299 -18.63 -11.11 -10.84
CA SER A 299 -19.21 -9.90 -11.41
C SER A 299 -19.34 -8.80 -10.37
N ALA A 300 -19.13 -7.54 -10.77
CA ALA A 300 -19.33 -6.40 -9.88
C ALA A 300 -20.79 -6.24 -9.41
N LYS A 301 -21.76 -6.93 -10.03
CA LYS A 301 -23.18 -6.87 -9.65
C LYS A 301 -23.42 -7.33 -8.22
N ASP A 302 -22.67 -8.34 -7.77
CA ASP A 302 -22.90 -9.03 -6.49
C ASP A 302 -22.24 -8.32 -5.29
N TYR A 303 -21.47 -7.26 -5.54
CA TYR A 303 -20.64 -6.57 -4.54
C TYR A 303 -20.89 -5.06 -4.50
N HIS A 304 -20.57 -4.40 -3.38
CA HIS A 304 -20.72 -2.95 -3.23
C HIS A 304 -19.43 -2.16 -3.55
N ALA A 305 -18.27 -2.78 -3.39
CA ALA A 305 -16.95 -2.20 -3.64
C ALA A 305 -15.92 -3.27 -4.00
N LEU A 306 -14.82 -2.86 -4.63
CA LEU A 306 -13.63 -3.67 -4.89
C LEU A 306 -12.50 -3.18 -3.99
N TYR A 307 -11.76 -4.10 -3.37
CA TYR A 307 -10.57 -3.80 -2.56
C TYR A 307 -9.36 -4.61 -3.05
N ILE A 308 -8.22 -3.94 -3.23
CA ILE A 308 -6.96 -4.55 -3.67
C ILE A 308 -5.84 -4.22 -2.67
N GLY A 309 -5.53 -5.18 -1.80
CA GLY A 309 -4.32 -5.15 -0.98
C GLY A 309 -3.06 -5.18 -1.85
N GLY A 310 -1.93 -4.71 -1.31
CA GLY A 310 -0.63 -4.71 -1.98
C GLY A 310 0.08 -6.06 -1.94
N GLY A 311 1.42 -6.00 -2.00
CA GLY A 311 2.30 -7.15 -2.20
C GLY A 311 2.80 -7.26 -3.63
N HIS A 312 3.40 -8.40 -3.97
CA HIS A 312 3.95 -8.62 -5.32
C HIS A 312 2.88 -9.01 -6.35
N ALA A 313 1.78 -9.66 -5.94
CA ALA A 313 0.73 -10.08 -6.88
C ALA A 313 0.05 -8.91 -7.62
N PRO A 314 -0.25 -7.75 -6.99
CA PRO A 314 -0.73 -6.56 -7.69
C PRO A 314 0.25 -5.94 -8.70
N VAL A 315 1.55 -6.21 -8.59
CA VAL A 315 2.58 -5.69 -9.52
C VAL A 315 2.83 -6.66 -10.69
N MET A 316 2.78 -7.97 -10.40
CA MET A 316 3.20 -9.02 -11.33
C MET A 316 2.03 -9.71 -12.01
N ASP A 317 1.03 -10.12 -11.24
CA ASP A 317 -0.03 -11.01 -11.70
C ASP A 317 -1.22 -10.20 -12.23
N LEU A 318 -1.77 -9.30 -11.41
CA LEU A 318 -3.02 -8.59 -11.70
C LEU A 318 -2.97 -7.63 -12.90
N PRO A 319 -1.93 -6.81 -13.15
CA PRO A 319 -1.99 -5.78 -14.20
C PRO A 319 -2.15 -6.36 -15.60
N THR A 320 -1.61 -7.56 -15.85
CA THR A 320 -1.65 -8.24 -17.15
C THR A 320 -2.78 -9.27 -17.27
N ASP A 321 -3.50 -9.53 -16.18
CA ASP A 321 -4.65 -10.42 -16.19
C ASP A 321 -5.87 -9.74 -16.85
N PRO A 322 -6.50 -10.36 -17.87
CA PRO A 322 -7.61 -9.74 -18.58
C PRO A 322 -8.90 -9.68 -17.73
N GLU A 323 -9.08 -10.59 -16.78
CA GLU A 323 -10.26 -10.65 -15.92
C GLU A 323 -10.18 -9.63 -14.78
N ASN A 324 -8.98 -9.35 -14.26
CA ASN A 324 -8.73 -8.20 -13.39
C ASN A 324 -9.13 -6.89 -14.10
N ASN A 325 -8.66 -6.69 -15.33
CA ASN A 325 -9.03 -5.51 -16.13
C ASN A 325 -10.55 -5.45 -16.42
N ARG A 326 -11.21 -6.57 -16.76
CA ARG A 326 -12.68 -6.62 -16.89
C ARG A 326 -13.35 -6.17 -15.59
N LEU A 327 -12.96 -6.76 -14.46
CA LEU A 327 -13.62 -6.56 -13.18
C LEU A 327 -13.49 -5.11 -12.69
N ILE A 328 -12.31 -4.49 -12.81
CA ILE A 328 -12.10 -3.06 -12.54
C ILE A 328 -13.07 -2.22 -13.36
N GLY A 329 -13.22 -2.53 -14.65
CA GLY A 329 -14.18 -1.88 -15.53
C GLY A 329 -15.63 -2.03 -15.08
N GLU A 330 -16.05 -3.22 -14.65
CA GLU A 330 -17.42 -3.45 -14.14
C GLU A 330 -17.70 -2.64 -12.87
N PHE A 331 -16.79 -2.60 -11.89
CA PHE A 331 -16.98 -1.81 -10.68
C PHE A 331 -17.00 -0.30 -10.99
N TRP A 332 -16.05 0.18 -11.78
CA TRP A 332 -15.92 1.59 -12.10
C TRP A 332 -17.10 2.12 -12.92
N THR A 333 -17.50 1.41 -13.98
CA THR A 333 -18.65 1.80 -14.81
C THR A 333 -19.99 1.69 -14.09
N ALA A 334 -20.09 0.82 -13.07
CA ALA A 334 -21.24 0.77 -12.16
C ALA A 334 -21.24 1.87 -11.08
N GLY A 335 -20.25 2.78 -11.06
CA GLY A 335 -20.13 3.86 -10.06
C GLY A 335 -19.81 3.36 -8.65
N LYS A 336 -19.28 2.14 -8.52
CA LYS A 336 -18.93 1.51 -7.25
C LYS A 336 -17.52 1.92 -6.80
N SER A 337 -17.27 1.84 -5.50
CA SER A 337 -15.96 2.23 -4.95
C SER A 337 -14.90 1.20 -5.33
N VAL A 338 -13.72 1.69 -5.73
CA VAL A 338 -12.52 0.90 -5.98
C VAL A 338 -11.44 1.40 -5.03
N ALA A 339 -10.97 0.51 -4.15
CA ALA A 339 -9.99 0.81 -3.12
C ALA A 339 -8.71 -0.01 -3.33
N ALA A 340 -7.54 0.61 -3.16
CA ALA A 340 -6.25 -0.06 -3.28
C ALA A 340 -5.19 0.53 -2.33
N VAL A 341 -4.21 -0.27 -1.91
CA VAL A 341 -3.18 0.17 -0.95
C VAL A 341 -1.80 -0.39 -1.27
N CYS A 342 -0.75 0.33 -0.87
CA CYS A 342 0.63 0.00 -1.17
C CYS A 342 0.78 -0.26 -2.67
N HIS A 343 1.22 -1.44 -3.09
CA HIS A 343 1.34 -1.78 -4.50
C HIS A 343 0.01 -2.13 -5.18
N GLY A 344 -1.11 -2.22 -4.47
CA GLY A 344 -2.45 -2.46 -4.98
C GLY A 344 -2.87 -1.61 -6.20
N PRO A 345 -2.57 -0.28 -6.25
CA PRO A 345 -2.87 0.56 -7.41
C PRO A 345 -2.18 0.11 -8.70
N ALA A 346 -1.09 -0.67 -8.62
CA ALA A 346 -0.45 -1.29 -9.79
C ALA A 346 -1.42 -2.19 -10.57
N ALA A 347 -2.35 -2.87 -9.88
CA ALA A 347 -3.38 -3.69 -10.52
C ALA A 347 -4.35 -2.87 -11.40
N LEU A 348 -4.44 -1.55 -11.20
CA LEU A 348 -5.38 -0.66 -11.88
C LEU A 348 -4.79 0.01 -13.14
N VAL A 349 -3.45 0.05 -13.29
CA VAL A 349 -2.76 0.93 -14.27
C VAL A 349 -2.99 0.59 -15.74
N ASN A 350 -3.46 -0.62 -16.04
CA ASN A 350 -3.69 -1.10 -17.40
C ASN A 350 -5.15 -0.99 -17.86
N TRP A 351 -6.10 -0.75 -16.95
CA TRP A 351 -7.50 -0.58 -17.32
C TRP A 351 -7.71 0.72 -18.12
N ARG A 352 -8.61 0.68 -19.10
CA ARG A 352 -9.00 1.86 -19.89
C ARG A 352 -10.52 1.94 -20.07
N GLY A 353 -11.04 3.16 -20.01
CA GLY A 353 -12.42 3.48 -20.38
C GLY A 353 -12.69 3.29 -21.87
N ALA A 354 -13.96 3.39 -22.27
CA ALA A 354 -14.38 3.25 -23.68
C ALA A 354 -13.82 4.35 -24.60
N ASP A 355 -13.42 5.48 -24.04
CA ASP A 355 -12.73 6.61 -24.66
C ASP A 355 -11.20 6.49 -24.62
N GLY A 356 -10.66 5.41 -24.03
CA GLY A 356 -9.23 5.21 -23.83
C GLY A 356 -8.64 5.93 -22.61
N THR A 357 -9.45 6.54 -21.74
CA THR A 357 -8.98 7.19 -20.51
C THR A 357 -8.51 6.17 -19.46
N SER A 358 -7.53 6.55 -18.64
CA SER A 358 -7.11 5.77 -17.46
C SER A 358 -8.08 6.02 -16.30
N LEU A 359 -8.22 5.06 -15.38
CA LEU A 359 -8.89 5.30 -14.09
C LEU A 359 -8.19 6.41 -13.27
N PHE A 360 -6.88 6.59 -13.53
CA PHE A 360 -6.04 7.63 -12.94
C PHE A 360 -6.00 8.95 -13.72
N ALA A 361 -6.66 9.06 -14.88
CA ALA A 361 -6.65 10.30 -15.67
C ALA A 361 -7.27 11.45 -14.87
N ASP A 362 -6.57 12.59 -14.86
CA ASP A 362 -6.93 13.82 -14.12
C ASP A 362 -7.07 13.62 -12.60
N LYS A 363 -6.55 12.52 -12.04
CA LYS A 363 -6.59 12.24 -10.60
C LYS A 363 -5.48 12.98 -9.86
N THR A 364 -5.86 13.64 -8.78
CA THR A 364 -4.92 14.36 -7.92
C THR A 364 -4.52 13.51 -6.72
N ASP A 365 -3.23 13.56 -6.40
CA ASP A 365 -2.65 13.14 -5.13
C ASP A 365 -2.77 11.63 -4.84
N VAL A 366 -2.59 10.79 -5.85
CA VAL A 366 -2.54 9.33 -5.66
C VAL A 366 -1.32 8.94 -4.81
N PRO A 367 -1.45 8.20 -3.70
CA PRO A 367 -0.31 7.82 -2.86
C PRO A 367 0.66 6.86 -3.53
N PHE A 368 1.92 6.94 -3.11
CA PHE A 368 3.07 6.28 -3.72
C PHE A 368 2.90 4.76 -3.92
N SER A 369 3.10 4.32 -5.17
CA SER A 369 3.39 2.92 -5.53
C SER A 369 4.04 2.75 -6.91
N LEU A 370 3.75 3.64 -7.88
CA LEU A 370 4.36 3.64 -9.21
C LEU A 370 4.48 5.08 -9.77
N GLU A 371 5.37 5.91 -9.21
CA GLU A 371 5.52 7.34 -9.56
C GLU A 371 5.55 7.60 -11.07
N ASP A 372 6.50 6.98 -11.78
CA ASP A 372 6.67 7.15 -13.22
C ASP A 372 5.41 6.75 -14.00
N LYS A 373 4.70 5.70 -13.55
CA LYS A 373 3.50 5.20 -14.21
C LYS A 373 2.28 6.08 -13.94
N LEU A 374 2.17 6.68 -12.76
CA LEU A 374 1.10 7.63 -12.46
C LEU A 374 1.26 8.91 -13.29
N VAL A 375 2.50 9.40 -13.45
CA VAL A 375 2.81 10.53 -14.33
C VAL A 375 2.53 10.21 -15.80
N GLU A 376 2.92 9.02 -16.30
CA GLU A 376 2.54 8.55 -17.65
C GLU A 376 1.01 8.49 -17.88
N LEU A 377 0.21 8.38 -16.82
CA LEU A 377 -1.25 8.27 -16.85
C LEU A 377 -1.98 9.59 -16.57
N ALA A 378 -1.25 10.71 -16.55
CA ALA A 378 -1.76 12.06 -16.26
C ALA A 378 -2.39 12.23 -14.86
N ALA A 379 -1.87 11.50 -13.87
CA ALA A 379 -2.17 11.72 -12.45
C ALA A 379 -1.07 12.54 -11.76
N SER A 380 -1.42 13.30 -10.73
CA SER A 380 -0.43 13.72 -9.71
C SER A 380 -0.33 12.65 -8.61
N TYR A 381 0.84 12.55 -7.99
CA TYR A 381 1.06 11.69 -6.83
C TYR A 381 1.48 12.54 -5.63
N VAL A 382 1.19 12.05 -4.42
CA VAL A 382 1.77 12.58 -3.17
C VAL A 382 2.47 11.47 -2.41
N LYS A 383 3.50 11.87 -1.68
CA LYS A 383 4.21 11.03 -0.71
C LYS A 383 3.82 11.50 0.69
N ALA A 384 3.75 10.58 1.64
CA ALA A 384 3.85 10.96 3.04
C ALA A 384 5.18 11.68 3.32
N ASP A 385 5.18 12.63 4.24
CA ASP A 385 6.34 13.51 4.53
C ASP A 385 7.55 12.76 5.12
N LYS A 386 7.34 11.51 5.56
CA LYS A 386 8.37 10.57 6.02
C LYS A 386 8.30 9.28 5.19
N PRO A 387 9.44 8.60 4.91
CA PRO A 387 9.43 7.26 4.34
C PRO A 387 8.54 6.32 5.18
N PHE A 388 7.64 5.58 4.51
CA PHE A 388 6.63 4.72 5.15
C PHE A 388 5.59 5.44 6.05
N GLY A 389 5.47 6.77 5.99
CA GLY A 389 4.40 7.50 6.70
C GLY A 389 2.99 7.19 6.17
N GLU A 390 1.97 7.41 7.00
CA GLU A 390 0.57 7.19 6.65
C GLU A 390 0.09 8.19 5.59
N LYS A 391 -0.54 7.70 4.52
CA LYS A 391 -1.27 8.53 3.57
C LYS A 391 -2.41 7.75 2.93
N VAL A 392 -3.61 8.34 2.94
CA VAL A 392 -4.79 7.88 2.22
C VAL A 392 -5.33 9.07 1.43
N VAL A 393 -5.74 8.85 0.18
CA VAL A 393 -6.46 9.83 -0.64
C VAL A 393 -7.72 9.21 -1.21
N VAL A 394 -8.80 9.99 -1.14
CA VAL A 394 -10.15 9.64 -1.60
C VAL A 394 -10.54 10.62 -2.70
N ASP A 395 -10.50 10.16 -3.95
CA ASP A 395 -10.89 10.92 -5.13
C ASP A 395 -12.18 10.31 -5.72
N GLY A 396 -13.31 10.82 -5.22
CA GLY A 396 -14.65 10.37 -5.61
C GLY A 396 -14.94 8.93 -5.21
N LYS A 397 -14.77 8.00 -6.15
CA LYS A 397 -14.94 6.55 -5.95
C LYS A 397 -13.63 5.77 -5.90
N LEU A 398 -12.50 6.42 -6.18
CA LEU A 398 -11.17 5.84 -6.02
C LEU A 398 -10.65 6.15 -4.61
N ILE A 399 -10.24 5.11 -3.89
CA ILE A 399 -9.60 5.21 -2.58
C ILE A 399 -8.21 4.60 -2.72
N THR A 400 -7.16 5.34 -2.37
CA THR A 400 -5.78 4.85 -2.50
C THR A 400 -4.97 5.13 -1.24
N GLY A 401 -4.07 4.21 -0.85
CA GLY A 401 -3.23 4.33 0.34
C GLY A 401 -1.78 3.88 0.10
N GLN A 402 -0.83 4.44 0.85
CA GLN A 402 0.61 4.27 0.57
C GLN A 402 1.24 2.96 1.08
N ASN A 403 0.80 2.40 2.21
CA ASN A 403 1.47 1.28 2.90
C ASN A 403 0.54 0.66 3.98
N PRO A 404 0.96 -0.38 4.74
CA PRO A 404 0.12 -0.96 5.79
C PRO A 404 -0.30 0.01 6.90
N ALA A 405 0.51 1.01 7.23
CA ALA A 405 0.14 2.02 8.23
C ALA A 405 -1.04 2.88 7.74
N SER A 406 -1.18 3.11 6.43
CA SER A 406 -2.40 3.71 5.85
C SER A 406 -3.69 2.89 6.07
N LEU A 407 -3.60 1.67 6.61
CA LEU A 407 -4.74 0.81 6.98
C LEU A 407 -4.91 0.67 8.50
N ALA A 408 -3.92 1.08 9.27
CA ALA A 408 -4.10 1.24 10.69
C ALA A 408 -5.11 2.39 10.87
N GLY A 409 -6.34 2.05 11.25
CA GLY A 409 -7.08 2.96 12.09
C GLY A 409 -6.20 3.21 13.31
N LYS A 410 -5.74 4.46 13.48
CA LYS A 410 -4.82 4.84 14.56
C LYS A 410 -5.28 4.21 15.86
N GLN A 411 -4.37 3.58 16.60
CA GLN A 411 -4.71 2.97 17.88
C GLN A 411 -5.17 4.07 18.84
N THR A 412 -6.48 4.16 19.03
CA THR A 412 -7.12 5.09 19.95
C THR A 412 -7.23 4.46 21.32
N GLY A 413 -6.63 5.09 22.31
CA GLY A 413 -6.64 4.62 23.69
C GLY A 413 -6.45 5.78 24.66
N TRP A 414 -6.55 5.46 25.94
CA TRP A 414 -6.27 6.39 27.04
C TRP A 414 -4.79 6.72 27.14
N TYR A 415 -4.50 7.93 27.60
CA TYR A 415 -3.24 8.20 28.27
C TYR A 415 -3.32 7.69 29.73
N LEU A 416 -2.51 6.69 30.08
CA LEU A 416 -2.70 5.92 31.32
C LEU A 416 -2.66 6.74 32.63
N PRO A 417 -1.76 7.74 32.81
CA PRO A 417 -1.79 8.63 33.98
C PRO A 417 -3.12 9.36 34.17
N GLU A 418 -3.73 9.83 33.08
CA GLU A 418 -5.03 10.52 33.07
C GLU A 418 -6.20 9.57 33.41
N ALA A 419 -6.02 8.25 33.31
CA ALA A 419 -6.97 7.26 33.84
C ALA A 419 -6.66 6.90 35.30
N ALA A 420 -5.38 6.68 35.62
CA ALA A 420 -4.93 6.06 36.86
C ALA A 420 -4.99 7.00 38.07
N HIS A 421 -4.56 8.27 37.92
CA HIS A 421 -4.53 9.21 39.04
C HIS A 421 -5.93 9.61 39.52
N PRO A 422 -6.89 9.97 38.63
CA PRO A 422 -8.26 10.27 39.05
C PRO A 422 -8.94 9.03 39.63
N TYR A 423 -8.68 7.85 39.06
CA TYR A 423 -9.19 6.58 39.62
C TYR A 423 -8.73 6.39 41.06
N TYR A 424 -7.44 6.55 41.39
CA TYR A 424 -6.98 6.36 42.76
C TYR A 424 -7.36 7.49 43.73
N ALA A 425 -7.61 8.70 43.22
CA ALA A 425 -8.21 9.78 44.02
C ALA A 425 -9.69 9.51 44.38
N LEU A 426 -10.44 8.89 43.46
CA LEU A 426 -11.90 8.71 43.58
C LEU A 426 -12.32 7.34 44.13
N ALA A 427 -11.66 6.24 43.75
CA ALA A 427 -12.03 4.87 44.13
C ALA A 427 -12.15 4.59 45.65
N PRO A 428 -11.41 5.26 46.56
CA PRO A 428 -11.65 5.14 48.01
C PRO A 428 -12.99 5.72 48.49
N HIS A 429 -13.68 6.49 47.64
CA HIS A 429 -14.84 7.31 48.00
C HIS A 429 -16.09 7.00 47.14
N VAL A 430 -15.91 6.62 45.88
CA VAL A 430 -16.98 6.33 44.91
C VAL A 430 -16.71 5.03 44.12
N ASN A 431 -17.77 4.34 43.72
CA ASN A 431 -17.72 3.29 42.71
C ASN A 431 -17.53 3.89 41.32
N ILE A 432 -16.50 3.44 40.62
CA ILE A 432 -16.20 3.85 39.25
C ILE A 432 -16.60 2.74 38.29
N ASP A 433 -17.51 3.03 37.36
CA ASP A 433 -17.79 2.17 36.21
C ASP A 433 -17.06 2.73 35.00
N PHE A 434 -16.64 1.86 34.08
CA PHE A 434 -16.14 2.27 32.78
C PHE A 434 -17.23 2.12 31.71
N ALA A 435 -17.14 2.88 30.63
CA ALA A 435 -17.97 2.69 29.44
C ALA A 435 -17.22 3.07 28.15
N ALA A 436 -17.60 2.47 27.02
CA ALA A 436 -17.00 2.71 25.71
C ALA A 436 -18.06 2.66 24.61
N PRO A 437 -17.85 3.25 23.41
CA PRO A 437 -18.79 3.15 22.30
C PRO A 437 -19.24 1.72 21.94
N LYS A 438 -18.46 0.68 22.28
CA LYS A 438 -18.71 -0.72 21.87
C LYS A 438 -18.88 -1.76 23.00
N GLY A 439 -18.63 -1.43 24.27
CA GLY A 439 -18.98 -2.24 25.46
C GLY A 439 -18.15 -3.50 25.81
N PRO A 440 -18.59 -4.34 26.79
CA PRO A 440 -17.73 -5.31 27.49
C PRO A 440 -18.32 -6.72 27.76
N ASN A 441 -17.66 -7.53 28.60
CA ASN A 441 -18.19 -8.33 29.75
C ASN A 441 -17.15 -9.36 30.28
N PRO A 442 -17.20 -9.91 31.55
CA PRO A 442 -18.27 -9.91 32.60
C PRO A 442 -17.78 -9.74 34.10
N PRO A 443 -18.58 -9.91 35.21
CA PRO A 443 -19.92 -9.45 35.66
C PRO A 443 -19.93 -8.68 37.05
N ILE A 444 -20.92 -8.83 37.97
CA ILE A 444 -21.59 -7.75 38.79
C ILE A 444 -21.55 -7.88 40.35
N ASP A 445 -21.74 -6.74 41.08
CA ASP A 445 -22.48 -6.50 42.39
C ASP A 445 -21.62 -6.02 43.62
N GLU A 446 -21.91 -4.98 44.45
CA GLU A 446 -22.69 -3.70 44.38
C GLU A 446 -22.30 -2.73 45.55
N LYS A 447 -22.99 -1.56 45.71
CA LYS A 447 -23.03 -0.57 46.83
C LYS A 447 -21.91 0.46 47.05
N SER A 448 -21.89 1.51 46.21
CA SER A 448 -21.49 2.90 46.57
C SER A 448 -21.87 3.89 45.44
N VAL A 449 -21.72 5.20 45.70
CA VAL A 449 -21.94 6.36 44.78
C VAL A 449 -21.24 6.15 43.43
N LYS A 450 -21.80 6.57 42.28
CA LYS A 450 -21.38 6.08 40.95
C LYS A 450 -20.78 7.16 40.02
N VAL A 451 -19.59 6.90 39.47
CA VAL A 451 -18.95 7.72 38.42
C VAL A 451 -18.76 6.90 37.15
N CYS A 452 -19.03 7.47 35.98
CA CYS A 452 -18.81 6.82 34.68
C CYS A 452 -17.57 7.36 33.97
N CYS A 453 -16.58 6.51 33.68
CA CYS A 453 -15.34 6.86 32.98
C CYS A 453 -15.35 6.36 31.53
N LEU A 454 -15.14 7.24 30.55
CA LEU A 454 -15.29 6.90 29.14
C LEU A 454 -14.00 6.45 28.44
N ALA A 455 -14.09 5.41 27.61
CA ALA A 455 -12.98 4.70 26.97
C ALA A 455 -13.24 4.40 25.48
N THR A 456 -12.18 4.12 24.72
CA THR A 456 -12.28 3.41 23.42
C THR A 456 -11.31 2.22 23.38
N TYR A 457 -10.87 1.76 22.20
CA TYR A 457 -10.58 0.34 21.98
C TYR A 457 -9.19 -0.16 22.42
N GLN A 458 -9.17 -1.41 22.90
CA GLN A 458 -8.01 -2.31 23.04
C GLN A 458 -7.08 -2.21 24.27
N ARG A 459 -6.46 -3.37 24.52
CA ARG A 459 -5.65 -3.74 25.69
C ARG A 459 -4.16 -3.58 25.33
N PRO A 460 -3.27 -3.19 26.26
CA PRO A 460 -1.83 -3.28 26.02
C PRO A 460 -1.43 -4.74 25.80
N THR A 461 -0.70 -5.03 24.72
CA THR A 461 -0.19 -6.38 24.40
C THR A 461 1.17 -6.65 25.03
N SER A 462 1.89 -5.62 25.45
CA SER A 462 3.09 -5.71 26.28
C SER A 462 3.20 -4.50 27.22
N LEU A 463 3.86 -4.68 28.39
CA LEU A 463 4.26 -3.59 29.28
C LEU A 463 5.57 -2.90 28.81
N THR A 464 6.18 -3.38 27.72
CA THR A 464 7.55 -3.00 27.31
C THR A 464 7.61 -1.93 26.23
N ASP A 465 6.48 -1.56 25.61
CA ASP A 465 6.44 -0.58 24.51
C ASP A 465 6.17 0.87 24.95
N PHE A 466 6.00 1.12 26.26
CA PHE A 466 5.68 2.45 26.84
C PHE A 466 6.63 2.88 27.99
N CYS A 467 7.85 2.34 28.03
CA CYS A 467 8.78 2.50 29.16
C CYS A 467 9.20 3.94 29.51
N ASP A 468 8.95 4.94 28.67
CA ASP A 468 9.35 6.33 28.92
C ASP A 468 8.29 7.17 29.67
N TYR A 469 7.05 6.68 29.84
CA TYR A 469 5.94 7.47 30.44
C TYR A 469 5.03 6.74 31.45
N THR A 470 5.29 5.48 31.80
CA THR A 470 4.50 4.76 32.82
C THR A 470 4.98 5.05 34.24
N ASP A 471 4.27 5.89 34.98
CA ASP A 471 4.48 6.07 36.43
C ASP A 471 4.00 4.86 37.27
N SER A 472 4.33 4.85 38.56
CA SER A 472 4.02 3.75 39.46
C SER A 472 2.52 3.50 39.63
N ASP A 473 1.69 4.54 39.55
CA ASP A 473 0.24 4.42 39.70
C ASP A 473 -0.41 3.93 38.41
N SER A 474 0.13 4.28 37.24
CA SER A 474 -0.25 3.72 35.93
C SER A 474 0.06 2.22 35.84
N VAL A 475 1.26 1.81 36.30
CA VAL A 475 1.63 0.38 36.40
C VAL A 475 0.74 -0.34 37.41
N LYS A 476 0.45 0.28 38.56
CA LYS A 476 -0.46 -0.28 39.57
C LYS A 476 -1.88 -0.43 39.02
N PHE A 477 -2.43 0.59 38.35
CA PHE A 477 -3.75 0.60 37.72
C PHE A 477 -3.93 -0.52 36.70
N LEU A 478 -2.94 -0.72 35.81
CA LEU A 478 -2.97 -1.84 34.86
C LEU A 478 -2.94 -3.22 35.53
N ASN A 479 -2.31 -3.36 36.69
CA ASN A 479 -2.16 -4.63 37.40
C ASN A 479 -3.16 -4.84 38.56
N ASP A 480 -4.01 -3.86 38.85
CA ASP A 480 -5.02 -3.92 39.90
C ASP A 480 -6.17 -4.84 39.46
N PRO A 481 -6.43 -5.97 40.17
CA PRO A 481 -7.45 -6.92 39.76
C PRO A 481 -8.85 -6.31 39.68
N VAL A 482 -9.17 -5.32 40.53
CA VAL A 482 -10.47 -4.63 40.54
C VAL A 482 -10.59 -3.71 39.34
N VAL A 483 -9.52 -3.04 38.93
CA VAL A 483 -9.48 -2.27 37.69
C VAL A 483 -9.65 -3.19 36.48
N GLN A 484 -8.92 -4.31 36.42
CA GLN A 484 -9.03 -5.27 35.32
C GLN A 484 -10.44 -5.88 35.19
N GLU A 485 -11.11 -6.18 36.30
CA GLU A 485 -12.51 -6.62 36.34
C GLU A 485 -13.46 -5.51 35.84
N LYS A 486 -13.30 -4.28 36.31
CA LYS A 486 -14.10 -3.12 35.88
C LYS A 486 -13.89 -2.78 34.40
N LEU A 487 -12.67 -2.89 33.87
CA LEU A 487 -12.38 -2.71 32.44
C LEU A 487 -12.98 -3.85 31.60
N ALA A 488 -12.92 -5.09 32.10
CA ALA A 488 -13.60 -6.22 31.49
C ALA A 488 -15.13 -6.09 31.51
N THR A 489 -15.70 -5.15 32.29
CA THR A 489 -17.14 -4.85 32.41
C THR A 489 -17.53 -3.43 31.95
N ALA A 490 -16.67 -2.74 31.19
CA ALA A 490 -16.89 -1.38 30.68
C ALA A 490 -18.09 -1.23 29.70
N LYS A 491 -19.25 -0.73 30.18
CA LYS A 491 -20.56 -0.69 29.49
C LYS A 491 -20.54 -0.04 28.09
N LYS A 492 -21.54 -0.29 27.23
CA LYS A 492 -21.66 0.52 26.00
C LYS A 492 -22.13 1.93 26.32
N LEU A 493 -21.70 2.92 25.53
CA LEU A 493 -22.32 4.26 25.56
C LEU A 493 -23.82 4.19 25.26
N SER A 494 -24.26 3.32 24.34
CA SER A 494 -25.68 3.05 24.05
C SER A 494 -26.47 2.52 25.25
N ASP A 495 -25.81 1.87 26.20
CA ASP A 495 -26.44 1.10 27.28
C ASP A 495 -26.44 1.87 28.62
N ILE A 496 -25.95 3.11 28.64
CA ILE A 496 -25.93 3.99 29.82
C ILE A 496 -26.81 5.25 29.63
N SER A 497 -27.39 5.73 30.72
CA SER A 497 -27.97 7.07 30.82
C SER A 497 -27.21 7.88 31.86
N ALA A 498 -27.13 9.19 31.70
CA ALA A 498 -26.54 10.08 32.70
C ALA A 498 -27.19 9.87 34.08
N LYS A 499 -28.51 9.62 34.08
CA LYS A 499 -29.38 9.44 35.26
C LYS A 499 -28.92 8.34 36.23
N ASP A 500 -28.08 7.42 35.76
CA ASP A 500 -27.57 6.29 36.54
C ASP A 500 -26.27 6.61 37.30
N TYR A 501 -25.74 7.83 37.14
CA TYR A 501 -24.44 8.28 37.64
C TYR A 501 -24.50 9.66 38.29
N ASP A 502 -23.59 9.88 39.24
CA ASP A 502 -23.43 11.14 39.96
C ASP A 502 -22.42 12.07 39.26
N ALA A 503 -21.54 11.54 38.40
CA ALA A 503 -20.63 12.31 37.53
C ALA A 503 -20.20 11.50 36.29
N VAL A 504 -19.74 12.21 35.24
CA VAL A 504 -19.20 11.61 34.01
C VAL A 504 -17.80 12.17 33.71
N PHE A 505 -16.82 11.28 33.65
CA PHE A 505 -15.40 11.60 33.43
C PHE A 505 -14.92 11.14 32.04
N TYR A 506 -14.27 12.05 31.32
CA TYR A 506 -13.60 11.80 30.05
C TYR A 506 -12.09 11.76 30.26
N VAL A 507 -11.49 10.59 30.04
CA VAL A 507 -10.03 10.40 30.07
C VAL A 507 -9.42 10.92 28.77
N GLY A 508 -8.26 11.57 28.85
CA GLY A 508 -7.51 12.04 27.68
C GLY A 508 -6.77 10.94 26.89
N GLY A 509 -5.87 11.34 26.01
CA GLY A 509 -5.23 10.49 25.00
C GLY A 509 -5.85 10.61 23.61
N HIS A 510 -5.63 9.63 22.74
CA HIS A 510 -6.07 9.69 21.33
C HIS A 510 -7.56 9.40 21.13
N ALA A 511 -8.20 8.70 22.07
CA ALA A 511 -9.63 8.36 22.02
C ALA A 511 -10.56 9.60 21.89
N PRO A 512 -10.43 10.65 22.72
CA PRO A 512 -11.15 11.92 22.55
C PRO A 512 -10.83 12.72 21.28
N VAL A 513 -9.71 12.45 20.60
CA VAL A 513 -9.31 13.18 19.38
C VAL A 513 -10.06 12.67 18.16
N ILE A 514 -10.28 11.36 18.08
CA ILE A 514 -10.71 10.66 16.85
C ILE A 514 -12.11 10.07 16.97
N ASP A 515 -12.43 9.38 18.08
CA ASP A 515 -13.62 8.54 18.19
C ASP A 515 -14.82 9.30 18.77
N LEU A 516 -14.68 9.79 20.02
CA LEU A 516 -15.77 10.35 20.81
C LEU A 516 -16.44 11.61 20.23
N PRO A 517 -15.74 12.57 19.58
CA PRO A 517 -16.38 13.79 19.08
C PRO A 517 -17.47 13.51 18.03
N HIS A 518 -17.37 12.38 17.33
CA HIS A 518 -18.27 11.98 16.24
C HIS A 518 -19.28 10.90 16.64
N ASP A 519 -19.18 10.37 17.85
CA ASP A 519 -20.07 9.32 18.34
C ASP A 519 -21.44 9.88 18.78
N ALA A 520 -22.52 9.24 18.33
CA ALA A 520 -23.88 9.72 18.56
C ALA A 520 -24.37 9.48 20.00
N ASP A 521 -23.94 8.38 20.64
CA ASP A 521 -24.30 8.07 22.03
C ASP A 521 -23.48 8.93 23.01
N ASN A 522 -22.24 9.26 22.66
CA ASN A 522 -21.46 10.28 23.36
C ASN A 522 -22.19 11.64 23.35
N ASN A 523 -22.60 12.11 22.18
CA ASN A 523 -23.37 13.36 22.06
C ASN A 523 -24.73 13.29 22.78
N ARG A 524 -25.41 12.14 22.79
CA ARG A 524 -26.61 11.92 23.62
C ARG A 524 -26.29 12.08 25.11
N LEU A 525 -25.25 11.42 25.61
CA LEU A 525 -24.86 11.44 27.01
C LEU A 525 -24.48 12.88 27.46
N ILE A 526 -23.74 13.62 26.64
CA ILE A 526 -23.45 15.04 26.90
C ILE A 526 -24.75 15.85 27.03
N GLY A 527 -25.73 15.58 26.16
CA GLY A 527 -27.06 16.17 26.22
C GLY A 527 -27.83 15.84 27.50
N GLU A 528 -27.75 14.61 27.99
CA GLU A 528 -28.45 14.18 29.22
C GLU A 528 -27.87 14.83 30.48
N VAL A 529 -26.56 15.03 30.57
CA VAL A 529 -25.90 15.67 31.72
C VAL A 529 -26.05 17.21 31.70
N SER A 530 -25.99 17.81 30.51
CA SER A 530 -26.10 19.27 30.34
C SER A 530 -27.54 19.78 30.46
N SER A 531 -28.53 19.01 30.03
CA SER A 531 -29.95 19.32 30.26
C SER A 531 -30.25 19.30 31.76
N ASN A 532 -30.82 20.37 32.31
CA ASN A 532 -31.23 20.41 33.72
C ASN A 532 -32.43 19.48 33.98
N ILE A 533 -32.16 18.18 34.15
CA ILE A 533 -33.12 17.22 34.71
C ILE A 533 -33.31 17.55 36.20
N PRO A 534 -34.53 17.91 36.64
CA PRO A 534 -34.82 18.05 38.06
C PRO A 534 -35.03 16.65 38.66
N PHE A 535 -34.04 16.13 39.36
CA PHE A 535 -34.18 14.87 40.09
C PHE A 535 -34.96 15.10 41.40
N GLU A 536 -36.11 14.45 41.57
CA GLU A 536 -37.09 14.72 42.63
C GLU A 536 -36.75 14.11 44.01
N THR A 537 -35.52 13.61 44.23
CA THR A 537 -35.07 13.08 45.53
C THR A 537 -33.90 13.90 46.09
N PRO A 538 -33.95 14.29 47.39
CA PRO A 538 -32.97 15.21 47.96
C PRO A 538 -31.62 14.52 48.22
N PHE A 539 -30.54 15.24 47.97
CA PHE A 539 -29.13 14.82 48.08
C PHE A 539 -28.67 13.81 47.02
N LEU A 540 -28.48 14.31 45.79
CA LEU A 540 -27.31 14.09 44.92
C LEU A 540 -27.48 15.01 43.70
N THR A 541 -27.09 16.28 43.86
CA THR A 541 -27.29 17.32 42.84
C THR A 541 -26.00 18.09 42.58
N GLU A 542 -25.06 17.48 41.87
CA GLU A 542 -24.11 18.18 40.99
C GLU A 542 -23.36 17.18 40.10
N MET A 543 -23.93 16.86 38.93
CA MET A 543 -23.19 16.12 37.90
C MET A 543 -22.00 16.94 37.43
N ALA A 544 -20.81 16.56 37.88
CA ALA A 544 -19.56 17.04 37.31
C ALA A 544 -19.31 16.36 35.96
N PHE A 545 -19.17 17.16 34.91
CA PHE A 545 -18.34 16.79 33.76
C PHE A 545 -16.88 16.99 34.13
N ASP A 546 -16.02 16.10 33.66
CA ASP A 546 -14.59 16.29 33.74
C ASP A 546 -13.86 15.79 32.48
N SER A 547 -12.75 16.45 32.16
CA SER A 547 -11.87 16.16 31.04
C SER A 547 -10.43 16.53 31.40
N SER A 548 -9.46 15.69 31.02
CA SER A 548 -8.03 15.97 31.13
C SER A 548 -7.30 15.92 29.78
N GLY A 549 -6.37 16.85 29.57
CA GLY A 549 -5.44 16.85 28.43
C GLY A 549 -6.14 17.06 27.08
N HIS A 550 -6.38 15.96 26.36
CA HIS A 550 -7.08 15.96 25.07
C HIS A 550 -8.61 15.75 25.21
N ALA A 551 -9.11 15.43 26.40
CA ALA A 551 -10.48 14.96 26.61
C ALA A 551 -11.57 15.97 26.26
N GLU A 552 -11.31 17.27 26.37
CA GLU A 552 -12.22 18.35 25.99
C GLU A 552 -12.66 18.22 24.51
N ARG A 553 -11.83 17.62 23.65
CA ARG A 553 -12.14 17.34 22.24
C ARG A 553 -13.38 16.45 22.09
N ALA A 554 -13.64 15.52 23.02
CA ALA A 554 -14.86 14.71 23.00
C ALA A 554 -16.15 15.54 23.12
N LEU A 555 -16.06 16.79 23.59
CA LEU A 555 -17.19 17.67 23.87
C LEU A 555 -17.39 18.78 22.80
N VAL A 556 -16.41 19.04 21.92
CA VAL A 556 -16.42 20.24 21.03
C VAL A 556 -17.55 20.27 20.01
N ASN A 557 -18.13 19.12 19.66
CA ASN A 557 -19.16 19.00 18.63
C ASN A 557 -20.59 19.10 19.18
N TRP A 558 -20.79 18.89 20.48
CA TRP A 558 -22.12 18.93 21.09
C TRP A 558 -22.69 20.35 21.13
N ARG A 559 -24.01 20.49 20.96
CA ARG A 559 -24.76 21.74 21.03
C ARG A 559 -26.08 21.56 21.80
N ASP A 560 -26.49 22.58 22.54
CA ASP A 560 -27.82 22.66 23.14
C ASP A 560 -28.92 22.97 22.10
N ALA A 561 -30.18 23.06 22.57
CA ALA A 561 -31.34 23.33 21.71
C ALA A 561 -31.28 24.73 21.04
N GLU A 562 -30.55 25.66 21.65
CA GLU A 562 -30.28 27.01 21.15
C GLU A 562 -29.06 27.07 20.22
N GLY A 563 -28.39 25.94 19.96
CA GLY A 563 -27.21 25.84 19.10
C GLY A 563 -25.91 26.31 19.74
N LYS A 564 -25.87 26.43 21.07
CA LYS A 564 -24.72 26.89 21.86
C LYS A 564 -23.90 25.71 22.39
N SER A 565 -22.58 25.89 22.48
CA SER A 565 -21.65 24.86 22.98
C SER A 565 -21.73 24.69 24.50
N ILE A 566 -21.43 23.48 25.00
CA ILE A 566 -21.26 23.22 26.44
C ILE A 566 -20.21 24.13 27.10
N PHE A 567 -19.21 24.60 26.35
CA PHE A 567 -18.17 25.51 26.84
C PHE A 567 -18.61 27.00 26.87
N ALA A 568 -19.67 27.38 26.16
CA ALA A 568 -19.95 28.78 25.89
C ALA A 568 -20.37 29.56 27.14
N GLY A 569 -19.58 30.58 27.50
CA GLY A 569 -19.73 31.39 28.70
C GLY A 569 -19.12 30.76 29.97
N LYS A 570 -18.36 29.66 29.84
CA LYS A 570 -17.65 29.00 30.96
C LYS A 570 -16.17 29.39 31.00
N THR A 571 -15.55 29.17 32.15
CA THR A 571 -14.08 29.15 32.28
C THR A 571 -13.59 27.72 32.11
N VAL A 572 -12.67 27.49 31.18
CA VAL A 572 -12.28 26.16 30.71
C VAL A 572 -10.76 26.09 30.59
N THR A 573 -10.18 24.92 30.86
CA THR A 573 -8.80 24.59 30.52
C THR A 573 -8.78 23.28 29.73
N GLY A 574 -7.60 22.81 29.35
CA GLY A 574 -7.36 21.70 28.42
C GLY A 574 -5.99 21.93 27.76
N LEU A 575 -5.47 20.99 26.98
CA LEU A 575 -4.10 21.10 26.43
C LEU A 575 -3.91 22.41 25.65
N SER A 576 -2.89 23.20 26.02
CA SER A 576 -2.65 24.53 25.43
C SER A 576 -1.91 24.43 24.10
N ASN A 577 -2.02 25.47 23.25
CA ASN A 577 -1.33 25.49 21.95
C ASN A 577 0.18 25.24 22.08
N VAL A 578 0.81 25.75 23.15
CA VAL A 578 2.25 25.58 23.41
C VAL A 578 2.57 24.14 23.83
N GLU A 579 1.69 23.46 24.56
CA GLU A 579 1.89 22.04 24.91
C GLU A 579 1.61 21.13 23.73
N GLU A 580 0.59 21.45 22.91
CA GLU A 580 0.34 20.77 21.63
C GLU A 580 1.58 20.87 20.72
N GLU A 581 2.14 22.07 20.51
CA GLU A 581 3.41 22.26 19.76
C GLU A 581 4.62 21.51 20.33
N MET A 582 4.63 21.20 21.64
CA MET A 582 5.74 20.51 22.31
C MET A 582 5.61 18.98 22.31
N ILE A 583 4.49 18.42 21.87
CA ILE A 583 4.27 16.96 21.76
C ILE A 583 4.51 16.51 20.31
N ASP A 584 5.38 15.52 20.12
CA ASP A 584 5.64 14.97 18.78
C ASP A 584 4.39 14.21 18.27
N GLY A 585 3.74 14.74 17.23
CA GLY A 585 2.45 14.23 16.72
C GLY A 585 1.42 15.27 16.25
N VAL A 586 1.70 16.58 16.39
CA VAL A 586 0.76 17.69 16.09
C VAL A 586 0.17 17.71 14.68
N GLY A 587 0.80 17.04 13.70
CA GLY A 587 0.30 16.97 12.32
C GLY A 587 -1.04 16.24 12.15
N ASP A 588 -1.51 15.57 13.21
CA ASP A 588 -2.66 14.65 13.18
C ASP A 588 -3.90 15.13 13.96
N VAL A 589 -3.84 16.29 14.61
CA VAL A 589 -4.99 16.87 15.33
C VAL A 589 -5.80 17.80 14.41
N PRO A 590 -7.15 17.65 14.34
CA PRO A 590 -7.97 18.36 13.35
C PRO A 590 -8.16 19.87 13.58
N PHE A 591 -7.74 20.37 14.75
CA PHE A 591 -7.78 21.78 15.18
C PHE A 591 -6.93 21.92 16.46
N SER A 592 -6.50 23.13 16.83
CA SER A 592 -5.90 23.39 18.15
C SER A 592 -6.99 23.45 19.22
N LEU A 593 -6.74 22.88 20.40
CA LEU A 593 -7.77 22.77 21.43
C LEU A 593 -8.06 24.11 22.11
N GLU A 594 -7.03 24.88 22.49
CA GLU A 594 -7.17 26.20 23.09
C GLU A 594 -7.94 27.18 22.17
N ASP A 595 -7.60 27.25 20.88
CA ASP A 595 -8.30 28.11 19.93
C ASP A 595 -9.76 27.67 19.76
N LYS A 596 -10.03 26.36 19.72
CA LYS A 596 -11.39 25.83 19.56
C LYS A 596 -12.27 26.11 20.78
N ILE A 597 -11.72 26.04 22.00
CA ILE A 597 -12.45 26.39 23.23
C ILE A 597 -12.83 27.89 23.22
N VAL A 598 -11.93 28.77 22.76
CA VAL A 598 -12.21 30.20 22.61
C VAL A 598 -13.23 30.49 21.50
N GLU A 599 -13.13 29.82 20.34
CA GLU A 599 -14.11 29.90 19.25
C GLU A 599 -15.52 29.50 19.73
N LEU A 600 -15.61 28.47 20.58
CA LEU A 600 -16.85 28.00 21.20
C LEU A 600 -17.34 28.91 22.35
N GLY A 601 -16.71 30.08 22.56
CA GLY A 601 -17.19 31.12 23.46
C GLY A 601 -16.84 30.92 24.94
N ALA A 602 -15.84 30.10 25.25
CA ALA A 602 -15.31 29.96 26.62
C ALA A 602 -14.19 30.98 26.93
N THR A 603 -14.00 31.26 28.21
CA THR A 603 -12.78 31.90 28.73
C THR A 603 -11.74 30.82 28.99
N TYR A 604 -10.76 30.69 28.10
CA TYR A 604 -9.68 29.73 28.29
C TYR A 604 -8.68 30.21 29.35
N VAL A 605 -8.23 29.30 30.23
CA VAL A 605 -7.18 29.53 31.22
C VAL A 605 -6.12 28.43 31.18
N LYS A 606 -4.87 28.77 31.48
CA LYS A 606 -3.74 27.82 31.52
C LYS A 606 -2.82 28.02 32.73
N ALA A 607 -1.91 27.09 32.95
CA ALA A 607 -0.79 27.14 33.86
C ALA A 607 0.26 28.18 33.41
N ASP A 608 1.05 28.68 34.36
CA ASP A 608 2.12 29.66 34.11
C ASP A 608 3.32 29.05 33.34
N LYS A 609 3.36 27.73 33.19
CA LYS A 609 4.39 26.96 32.47
C LYS A 609 3.74 25.80 31.72
N PRO A 610 4.25 25.40 30.54
CA PRO A 610 3.85 24.16 29.86
C PRO A 610 4.01 22.94 30.78
N PHE A 611 3.07 22.01 30.71
CA PHE A 611 2.97 20.80 31.55
C PHE A 611 2.85 21.08 33.06
N GLY A 612 2.47 22.31 33.44
CA GLY A 612 2.12 22.66 34.81
C GLY A 612 0.67 22.30 35.13
N GLU A 613 0.40 22.00 36.40
CA GLU A 613 -0.95 21.72 36.90
C GLU A 613 -1.90 22.92 36.67
N LYS A 614 -3.08 22.64 36.09
CA LYS A 614 -4.19 23.60 36.01
C LYS A 614 -5.53 22.88 35.98
N VAL A 615 -6.40 23.25 36.90
CA VAL A 615 -7.81 22.83 36.93
C VAL A 615 -8.69 24.07 36.80
N ALA A 616 -9.76 23.98 36.00
CA ALA A 616 -10.79 25.02 35.90
C ALA A 616 -12.16 24.43 36.20
N VAL A 617 -12.92 25.09 37.09
CA VAL A 617 -14.27 24.69 37.51
C VAL A 617 -15.24 25.81 37.15
N SER A 618 -16.30 25.50 36.41
CA SER A 618 -17.29 26.45 35.90
C SER A 618 -18.71 25.87 35.93
N GLY A 619 -19.31 25.97 37.12
CA GLY A 619 -20.52 25.22 37.48
C GLY A 619 -20.25 23.72 37.38
N LYS A 620 -21.19 22.99 36.76
CA LYS A 620 -21.12 21.54 36.49
C LYS A 620 -19.99 21.06 35.55
N LEU A 621 -19.05 21.92 35.14
CA LEU A 621 -17.92 21.54 34.27
C LEU A 621 -16.60 21.76 35.02
N ILE A 622 -15.85 20.68 35.16
CA ILE A 622 -14.45 20.63 35.59
C ILE A 622 -13.63 20.31 34.34
N THR A 623 -12.42 20.85 34.24
CA THR A 623 -11.46 20.57 33.15
C THR A 623 -10.04 20.64 33.70
N GLY A 624 -9.12 19.87 33.11
CA GLY A 624 -7.73 19.75 33.52
C GLY A 624 -6.78 19.84 32.32
N GLN A 625 -5.77 20.70 32.41
CA GLN A 625 -4.96 21.07 31.24
C GLN A 625 -4.15 19.92 30.61
N ASN A 626 -3.62 19.03 31.45
CA ASN A 626 -2.62 18.03 31.07
C ASN A 626 -2.53 16.94 32.17
N PRO A 627 -1.69 15.90 32.03
CA PRO A 627 -1.59 14.82 33.01
C PRO A 627 -1.23 15.27 34.43
N ALA A 628 -0.49 16.38 34.61
CA ALA A 628 -0.18 16.93 35.94
C ALA A 628 -1.41 17.48 36.67
N SER A 629 -2.52 17.71 35.95
CA SER A 629 -3.78 18.19 36.51
C SER A 629 -4.67 17.06 37.05
N SER A 630 -4.37 15.79 36.73
CA SER A 630 -5.25 14.63 36.97
C SER A 630 -5.62 14.42 38.46
N VAL A 631 -4.71 14.71 39.38
CA VAL A 631 -4.98 14.60 40.83
C VAL A 631 -5.93 15.71 41.30
N GLY A 632 -5.61 16.98 41.02
CA GLY A 632 -6.47 18.11 41.39
C GLY A 632 -7.84 18.08 40.71
N VAL A 633 -7.92 17.47 39.52
CA VAL A 633 -9.16 17.10 38.84
C VAL A 633 -9.99 16.12 39.67
N GLY A 634 -9.40 15.00 40.11
CA GLY A 634 -10.08 14.01 40.96
C GLY A 634 -10.56 14.61 42.30
N GLU A 635 -9.75 15.48 42.92
CA GLU A 635 -10.14 16.23 44.11
C GLU A 635 -11.31 17.20 43.86
N ALA A 636 -11.32 17.87 42.70
CA ALA A 636 -12.40 18.77 42.30
C ALA A 636 -13.72 18.02 42.04
N ILE A 637 -13.67 16.85 41.40
CA ILE A 637 -14.84 15.96 41.22
C ILE A 637 -15.37 15.54 42.59
N TRP A 638 -14.51 15.03 43.47
CA TRP A 638 -14.93 14.58 44.79
C TRP A 638 -15.62 15.70 45.58
N LYS A 639 -15.09 16.92 45.50
CA LYS A 639 -15.68 18.11 46.13
C LYS A 639 -17.01 18.55 45.52
N ALA A 640 -17.27 18.27 44.24
CA ALA A 640 -18.53 18.60 43.57
C ALA A 640 -19.65 17.56 43.84
N ILE A 641 -19.28 16.32 44.20
CA ILE A 641 -20.22 15.24 44.52
C ILE A 641 -20.69 15.30 46.01
N GLN A 642 -20.01 16.08 46.86
CA GLN A 642 -20.34 16.30 48.29
C GLN A 642 -21.48 17.31 48.51
#